data_AF-A0A413J3K9-F1
#
_entry.id   AF-A0A413J3K9-F1
#
_cell.length_a   1.000
_cell.length_b   1.000
_cell.length_c   1.000
_cell.angle_alpha   90.00
_cell.angle_beta   90.00
_cell.angle_gamma   90.00
#
_symmetry.space_group_name_H-M   'P 1'
#
loop_
_entity.id
_entity.type
_entity.pdbx_description
1 polymer ?
#
loop_
_entity_poly.entity_id
_entity_poly.type
_entity_poly.pdbx_seq_one_letter_code
_entity_poly.pdbx_strand_id
1 'polypeptide(L)'
;MLRIKKLDIFIVKSFMMLFVGTFFICLFIFMMQFLWRYVDELVGKGLEMSVMAQFFFYSALTLVPVSLPLAVLLASLITFGNFGERYELLAMKAAGISLLKIMRPLVFFVCGLVGISFYFQNVVGPIAQAKLGTLILSMKQKSPELDIPEGVFYSEIPDYNLKIAKKNRKTGMLYDVLIYDLKEGFEKARVIYADSGRLEMTADKQHLWLHLYSGDLFENLKAQSMKSQNVPYRRESFREKHTIIEFDSDFNMVDGDIMGRQSSAKDMAQLQSSIDSMKVLGDSIGRQYYKEVAEGNFRASYGLTKEDTAKIEKADIQEYNVDSLYEVSPLMQKQKVISSAVSRAENMASDLTFKSYTMETNDYAIRKHKTEWHKKITISLSCLLFFFIGAPLGGIIRKGGLGMPVIVSVLVFIIYYIIDNTGYKMARDGKWIVWMGMWTSSAVLAPLGIFLTYKSNKDSVVLNADAYINWFKKVLGIRSVRHLFKKEVIINDPDYERIPSDLESLTAECRAYITKNRLTKAPNYFKLWMSTEKDDEVMAINEKLEVLVEEMSNTKSATLIGALNNYPVIPVSAHIRPFHIYWLNLVAGIIFPVGLFFYFRIWAFRIRLDKDMERIIKNNEQVQFIIQKINK
;
A
#
# COMPACT_ATOMS: atom_id res chain seq x y z
N MET A 1 -34.64 -14.12 25.92
CA MET A 1 -34.85 -12.73 26.39
C MET A 1 -33.50 -12.07 26.68
N LEU A 2 -33.12 -11.04 25.91
CA LEU A 2 -31.93 -10.22 26.15
C LEU A 2 -32.21 -9.29 27.35
N ARG A 3 -32.00 -9.78 28.57
CA ARG A 3 -32.06 -8.95 29.77
C ARG A 3 -30.75 -8.17 29.86
N ILE A 4 -30.77 -6.89 29.45
CA ILE A 4 -29.61 -5.99 29.48
C ILE A 4 -29.12 -5.87 30.92
N LYS A 5 -27.89 -6.30 31.20
CA LYS A 5 -27.29 -6.19 32.55
C LYS A 5 -26.64 -4.83 32.73
N LYS A 6 -26.49 -4.38 33.98
CA LYS A 6 -25.77 -3.13 34.31
C LYS A 6 -24.34 -3.11 33.74
N LEU A 7 -23.67 -4.26 33.75
CA LEU A 7 -22.32 -4.43 33.17
C LEU A 7 -22.32 -4.23 31.64
N ASP A 8 -23.35 -4.70 30.94
CA ASP A 8 -23.47 -4.50 29.49
C ASP A 8 -23.62 -3.01 29.15
N ILE A 9 -24.43 -2.28 29.92
CA ILE A 9 -24.63 -0.82 29.77
C ILE A 9 -23.32 -0.08 30.03
N PHE A 10 -22.59 -0.46 31.10
CA PHE A 10 -21.31 0.15 31.44
C PHE A 10 -20.31 0.01 30.28
N ILE A 11 -20.17 -1.20 29.73
CA ILE A 11 -19.24 -1.48 28.63
C ILE A 11 -19.62 -0.71 27.37
N VAL A 12 -20.90 -0.72 26.99
CA VAL A 12 -21.39 -0.01 25.78
C VAL A 12 -21.22 1.51 25.95
N LYS A 13 -21.50 2.06 27.14
CA LYS A 13 -21.34 3.50 27.41
C LYS A 13 -19.88 3.93 27.28
N SER A 14 -18.96 3.18 27.87
CA SER A 14 -17.52 3.45 27.78
C SER A 14 -17.02 3.38 26.33
N PHE A 15 -17.43 2.33 25.59
CA PHE A 15 -17.08 2.19 24.18
C PHE A 15 -17.67 3.30 23.31
N MET A 16 -18.95 3.63 23.48
CA MET A 16 -19.65 4.62 22.65
C MET A 16 -19.03 6.01 22.77
N MET A 17 -18.65 6.43 23.99
CA MET A 17 -17.99 7.71 24.21
C MET A 17 -16.64 7.79 23.47
N LEU A 18 -15.85 6.73 23.53
CA LEU A 18 -14.58 6.62 22.81
C LEU A 18 -14.77 6.49 21.30
N PHE A 19 -15.77 5.74 20.85
CA PHE A 19 -16.10 5.51 19.45
C PHE A 19 -16.49 6.81 18.74
N VAL A 20 -17.37 7.62 19.33
CA VAL A 20 -17.77 8.89 18.71
C VAL A 20 -16.56 9.82 18.55
N GLY A 21 -15.74 9.97 19.59
CA GLY A 21 -14.53 10.80 19.52
C GLY A 21 -13.53 10.31 18.47
N THR A 22 -13.20 9.02 18.50
CA THR A 22 -12.27 8.41 17.52
C THR A 22 -12.82 8.43 16.09
N PHE A 23 -14.13 8.27 15.91
CA PHE A 23 -14.78 8.36 14.60
C PHE A 23 -14.63 9.75 13.98
N PHE A 24 -14.93 10.83 14.71
CA PHE A 24 -14.76 12.18 14.19
C PHE A 24 -13.30 12.53 13.94
N ILE A 25 -12.38 12.07 14.80
CA ILE A 25 -10.94 12.24 14.57
C ILE A 25 -10.51 11.52 13.28
N CYS A 26 -10.90 10.27 13.09
CA CYS A 26 -10.58 9.51 11.88
C CYS A 26 -11.19 10.15 10.63
N LEU A 27 -12.47 10.56 10.71
CA LEU A 27 -13.15 11.24 9.62
C LEU A 27 -12.44 12.54 9.25
N PHE A 28 -12.02 13.33 10.24
CA PHE A 28 -11.27 14.56 10.02
C PHE A 28 -9.91 14.30 9.37
N ILE A 29 -9.16 13.29 9.83
CA ILE A 29 -7.86 12.91 9.23
C ILE A 29 -8.03 12.51 7.77
N PHE A 30 -9.00 11.64 7.47
CA PHE A 30 -9.26 11.24 6.08
C PHE A 30 -9.78 12.40 5.22
N MET A 31 -10.58 13.30 5.79
CA MET A 31 -11.06 14.49 5.10
C MET A 31 -9.91 15.44 4.78
N MET A 32 -8.94 15.63 5.69
CA MET A 32 -7.75 16.45 5.43
C MET A 32 -6.85 15.82 4.37
N GLN A 33 -6.64 14.49 4.42
CA GLN A 33 -5.94 13.77 3.36
C GLN A 33 -6.64 13.95 2.00
N PHE A 34 -7.98 13.88 1.99
CA PHE A 34 -8.78 14.08 0.79
C PHE A 34 -8.69 15.51 0.25
N LEU A 35 -8.76 16.51 1.13
CA LEU A 35 -8.60 17.93 0.77
C LEU A 35 -7.23 18.15 0.11
N TRP A 36 -6.16 17.60 0.68
CA TRP A 36 -4.82 17.74 0.11
C TRP A 36 -4.73 17.20 -1.33
N ARG A 37 -5.46 16.14 -1.63
CA ARG A 37 -5.52 15.57 -3.00
C ARG A 37 -6.22 16.50 -4.00
N TYR A 38 -7.13 17.36 -3.53
CA TYR A 38 -7.92 18.27 -4.37
C TYR A 38 -7.60 19.75 -4.11
N VAL A 39 -6.44 20.05 -3.51
CA VAL A 39 -6.09 21.41 -3.09
C VAL A 39 -5.97 22.34 -4.29
N ASP A 40 -5.43 21.84 -5.40
CA ASP A 40 -5.26 22.59 -6.65
C ASP A 40 -6.61 22.93 -7.30
N GLU A 41 -7.63 22.07 -7.13
CA GLU A 41 -8.98 22.37 -7.60
C GLU A 41 -9.76 23.34 -6.69
N LEU A 42 -9.36 23.50 -5.42
CA LEU A 42 -10.09 24.31 -4.43
C LEU A 42 -9.47 25.72 -4.26
N VAL A 43 -8.14 25.82 -4.30
CA VAL A 43 -7.42 27.06 -3.98
C VAL A 43 -7.23 27.92 -5.23
N GLY A 44 -7.53 29.21 -5.12
CA GLY A 44 -7.24 30.20 -6.18
C GLY A 44 -8.29 30.31 -7.29
N LYS A 45 -9.40 29.56 -7.23
CA LYS A 45 -10.46 29.55 -8.27
C LYS A 45 -11.70 30.41 -7.96
N GLY A 46 -11.69 31.19 -6.88
CA GLY A 46 -12.81 32.08 -6.52
C GLY A 46 -14.13 31.33 -6.28
N LEU A 47 -14.07 30.12 -5.70
CA LEU A 47 -15.25 29.31 -5.42
C LEU A 47 -16.13 29.97 -4.35
N GLU A 48 -17.44 29.90 -4.54
CA GLU A 48 -18.39 30.38 -3.54
C GLU A 48 -18.35 29.49 -2.29
N MET A 49 -18.56 30.08 -1.11
CA MET A 49 -18.55 29.36 0.16
C MET A 49 -19.60 28.22 0.20
N SER A 50 -20.73 28.39 -0.49
CA SER A 50 -21.78 27.37 -0.62
C SER A 50 -21.28 26.11 -1.34
N VAL A 51 -20.51 26.27 -2.42
CA VAL A 51 -19.90 25.17 -3.19
C VAL A 51 -18.86 24.44 -2.33
N MET A 52 -18.04 25.18 -1.59
CA MET A 52 -17.07 24.59 -0.65
C MET A 52 -17.78 23.78 0.45
N ALA A 53 -18.87 24.30 1.03
CA ALA A 53 -19.65 23.59 2.03
C ALA A 53 -20.26 22.29 1.47
N GLN A 54 -20.80 22.32 0.24
CA GLN A 54 -21.30 21.12 -0.44
C GLN A 54 -20.17 20.11 -0.71
N PHE A 55 -18.99 20.57 -1.15
CA PHE A 55 -17.81 19.73 -1.33
C PHE A 55 -17.45 18.99 -0.04
N PHE A 56 -17.32 19.70 1.08
CA PHE A 56 -17.00 19.09 2.37
C PHE A 56 -18.09 18.13 2.84
N PHE A 57 -19.36 18.47 2.64
CA PHE A 57 -20.48 17.63 3.04
C PHE A 57 -20.50 16.29 2.27
N TYR A 58 -20.43 16.33 0.94
CA TYR A 58 -20.39 15.11 0.14
C TYR A 58 -19.09 14.32 0.37
N SER A 59 -17.95 15.00 0.53
CA SER A 59 -16.69 14.35 0.88
C SER A 59 -16.81 13.58 2.20
N ALA A 60 -17.35 14.20 3.24
CA ALA A 60 -17.56 13.55 4.53
C ALA A 60 -18.45 12.29 4.40
N LEU A 61 -19.57 12.38 3.68
CA LEU A 61 -20.46 11.24 3.43
C LEU A 61 -19.75 10.07 2.72
N THR A 62 -18.87 10.37 1.75
CA THR A 62 -18.10 9.34 1.04
C THR A 62 -17.01 8.69 1.89
N LEU A 63 -16.49 9.40 2.90
CA LEU A 63 -15.39 8.93 3.75
C LEU A 63 -15.86 8.18 5.01
N VAL A 64 -17.12 8.32 5.42
CA VAL A 64 -17.70 7.62 6.58
C VAL A 64 -17.44 6.11 6.55
N PRO A 65 -17.67 5.36 5.45
CA PRO A 65 -17.42 3.92 5.44
C PRO A 65 -15.96 3.52 5.69
N VAL A 66 -15.01 4.37 5.31
CA VAL A 66 -13.57 4.12 5.46
C VAL A 66 -13.09 4.51 6.87
N SER A 67 -13.72 5.51 7.50
CA SER A 67 -13.37 5.93 8.87
C SER A 67 -13.94 4.99 9.95
N LEU A 68 -15.09 4.34 9.70
CA LEU A 68 -15.75 3.46 10.68
C LEU A 68 -14.87 2.30 11.18
N PRO A 69 -14.20 1.49 10.33
CA PRO A 69 -13.44 0.32 10.79
C PRO A 69 -12.22 0.73 11.63
N LEU A 70 -11.54 1.81 11.25
CA LEU A 70 -10.43 2.37 12.00
C LEU A 70 -10.89 2.93 13.36
N ALA A 71 -12.03 3.63 13.38
CA ALA A 71 -12.61 4.14 14.61
C ALA A 71 -13.01 3.00 15.57
N VAL A 72 -13.61 1.92 15.06
CA VAL A 72 -13.94 0.72 15.86
C VAL A 72 -12.67 0.06 16.40
N LEU A 73 -11.60 -0.04 15.61
CA LEU A 73 -10.31 -0.57 16.06
C LEU A 73 -9.75 0.26 17.23
N LEU A 74 -9.64 1.57 17.05
CA LEU A 74 -9.11 2.49 18.06
C LEU A 74 -9.98 2.48 19.33
N ALA A 75 -11.29 2.64 19.18
CA ALA A 75 -12.21 2.67 20.30
C ALA A 75 -12.19 1.36 21.09
N SER A 76 -12.18 0.21 20.41
CA SER A 76 -12.14 -1.09 21.10
C SER A 76 -10.82 -1.28 21.84
N LEU A 77 -9.70 -0.96 21.21
CA LEU A 77 -8.38 -1.12 21.81
C LEU A 77 -8.21 -0.19 23.03
N ILE A 78 -8.61 1.08 22.93
CA ILE A 78 -8.57 2.02 24.06
C ILE A 78 -9.56 1.62 25.17
N THR A 79 -10.78 1.18 24.84
CA THR A 79 -11.78 0.78 25.85
C THR A 79 -11.27 -0.40 26.68
N PHE A 80 -10.82 -1.47 26.02
CA PHE A 80 -10.32 -2.65 26.72
C PHE A 80 -8.94 -2.42 27.36
N GLY A 81 -8.12 -1.52 26.81
CA GLY A 81 -6.87 -1.05 27.42
C GLY A 81 -7.13 -0.32 28.73
N ASN A 82 -8.07 0.63 28.74
CA ASN A 82 -8.46 1.37 29.95
C ASN A 82 -9.05 0.44 31.01
N PHE A 83 -9.87 -0.54 30.61
CA PHE A 83 -10.38 -1.56 31.54
C PHE A 83 -9.25 -2.42 32.10
N GLY A 84 -8.21 -2.70 31.32
CA GLY A 84 -7.01 -3.40 31.77
C GLY A 84 -6.17 -2.59 32.76
N GLU A 85 -5.95 -1.30 32.47
CA GLU A 85 -5.14 -0.37 33.27
C GLU A 85 -5.81 -0.06 34.62
N ARG A 86 -7.13 0.13 34.64
CA ARG A 86 -7.91 0.38 35.86
C ARG A 86 -8.24 -0.89 36.65
N TYR A 87 -7.68 -2.04 36.27
CA TYR A 87 -7.98 -3.36 36.84
C TYR A 87 -9.46 -3.78 36.79
N GLU A 88 -10.32 -3.05 36.07
CA GLU A 88 -11.75 -3.37 35.91
C GLU A 88 -11.93 -4.68 35.14
N LEU A 89 -11.14 -4.90 34.07
CA LEU A 89 -11.15 -6.15 33.30
C LEU A 89 -10.71 -7.34 34.14
N LEU A 90 -9.73 -7.13 35.02
CA LEU A 90 -9.18 -8.17 35.90
C LEU A 90 -10.22 -8.55 36.98
N ALA A 91 -10.89 -7.56 37.57
CA ALA A 91 -12.00 -7.79 38.51
C ALA A 91 -13.17 -8.55 37.87
N MET A 92 -13.56 -8.20 36.64
CA MET A 92 -14.62 -8.91 35.91
C MET A 92 -14.25 -10.38 35.63
N LYS A 93 -12.99 -10.64 35.24
CA LYS A 93 -12.51 -12.01 35.00
C LYS A 93 -12.41 -12.81 36.31
N ALA A 94 -11.98 -12.19 37.40
CA ALA A 94 -11.95 -12.81 38.73
C ALA A 94 -13.35 -13.20 39.24
N ALA A 95 -14.39 -12.45 38.85
CA ALA A 95 -15.79 -12.80 39.10
C ALA A 95 -16.33 -13.95 38.22
N GLY A 96 -15.47 -14.64 37.46
CA GLY A 96 -15.83 -15.77 36.59
C GLY A 96 -16.44 -15.37 35.24
N ILE A 97 -16.35 -14.09 34.85
CA ILE A 97 -16.87 -13.62 33.56
C ILE A 97 -15.76 -13.74 32.50
N SER A 98 -15.92 -14.68 31.57
CA SER A 98 -15.03 -14.83 30.41
C SER A 98 -14.99 -13.57 29.54
N LEU A 99 -13.85 -13.28 28.91
CA LEU A 99 -13.67 -12.11 28.02
C LEU A 99 -14.73 -12.04 26.90
N LEU A 100 -15.10 -13.18 26.32
CA LEU A 100 -16.13 -13.26 25.28
C LEU A 100 -17.52 -12.77 25.76
N LYS A 101 -17.86 -12.99 27.04
CA LYS A 101 -19.11 -12.48 27.63
C LYS A 101 -19.06 -10.97 27.82
N ILE A 102 -17.89 -10.43 28.17
CA ILE A 102 -17.65 -8.98 28.30
C ILE A 102 -17.75 -8.30 26.92
N MET A 103 -17.22 -8.93 25.87
CA MET A 103 -17.27 -8.42 24.49
C MET A 103 -18.66 -8.53 23.83
N ARG A 104 -19.50 -9.49 24.26
CA ARG A 104 -20.82 -9.77 23.65
C ARG A 104 -21.68 -8.53 23.38
N PRO A 105 -21.95 -7.62 24.33
CA PRO A 105 -22.78 -6.44 24.06
C PRO A 105 -22.17 -5.52 22.99
N LEU A 106 -20.84 -5.43 22.93
CA LEU A 106 -20.14 -4.67 21.89
C LEU A 106 -20.19 -5.37 20.53
N VAL A 107 -20.15 -6.69 20.47
CA VAL A 107 -20.34 -7.43 19.22
C VAL A 107 -21.69 -7.10 18.61
N PHE A 108 -22.78 -7.09 19.40
CA PHE A 108 -24.10 -6.68 18.89
C PHE A 108 -24.11 -5.24 18.38
N PHE A 109 -23.48 -4.33 19.12
CA PHE A 109 -23.35 -2.94 18.70
C PHE A 109 -22.58 -2.80 17.37
N VAL A 110 -21.43 -3.46 17.25
CA VAL A 110 -20.60 -3.44 16.03
C VAL A 110 -21.32 -4.11 14.86
N CYS A 111 -22.09 -5.18 15.07
CA CYS A 111 -22.95 -5.74 14.02
C CYS A 111 -23.98 -4.71 13.51
N GLY A 112 -24.52 -3.86 14.39
CA GLY A 112 -25.35 -2.72 13.99
C GLY A 112 -24.56 -1.71 13.14
N LEU A 113 -23.33 -1.40 13.52
CA LEU A 113 -22.43 -0.53 12.74
C LEU A 113 -22.08 -1.12 11.36
N VAL A 114 -21.96 -2.45 11.23
CA VAL A 114 -21.78 -3.12 9.93
C VAL A 114 -22.99 -2.83 9.03
N GLY A 115 -24.22 -2.93 9.56
CA GLY A 115 -25.44 -2.60 8.82
C GLY A 115 -25.49 -1.13 8.40
N ILE A 116 -25.12 -0.21 9.30
CA ILE A 116 -25.04 1.23 8.99
C ILE A 116 -23.97 1.49 7.92
N SER A 117 -22.79 0.91 8.06
CA SER A 117 -21.71 1.00 7.07
C SER A 117 -22.18 0.51 5.70
N PHE A 118 -22.88 -0.63 5.66
CA PHE A 118 -23.39 -1.19 4.42
C PHE A 118 -24.45 -0.29 3.78
N TYR A 119 -25.35 0.28 4.58
CA TYR A 119 -26.32 1.28 4.11
C TYR A 119 -25.64 2.51 3.52
N PHE A 120 -24.61 3.03 4.19
CA PHE A 120 -23.81 4.13 3.67
C PHE A 120 -23.10 3.73 2.36
N GLN A 121 -22.57 2.51 2.24
CA GLN A 121 -21.89 2.10 1.00
C GLN A 121 -22.85 1.76 -0.15
N ASN A 122 -24.04 1.28 0.14
CA ASN A 122 -24.99 0.85 -0.88
C ASN A 122 -25.90 1.98 -1.35
N VAL A 123 -26.29 2.91 -0.46
CA VAL A 123 -27.30 3.95 -0.77
C VAL A 123 -26.67 5.34 -0.77
N VAL A 124 -26.12 5.77 0.37
CA VAL A 124 -25.65 7.16 0.55
C VAL A 124 -24.40 7.46 -0.26
N GLY A 125 -23.45 6.53 -0.26
CA GLY A 125 -22.14 6.63 -0.88
C GLY A 125 -22.20 6.80 -2.39
N PRO A 126 -22.96 5.98 -3.14
CA PRO A 126 -23.15 6.16 -4.58
C PRO A 126 -23.67 7.55 -4.96
N ILE A 127 -24.69 8.03 -4.25
CA ILE A 127 -25.28 9.36 -4.46
C ILE A 127 -24.24 10.45 -4.16
N ALA A 128 -23.56 10.34 -3.02
CA ALA A 128 -22.52 11.29 -2.62
C ALA A 128 -21.32 11.29 -3.57
N GLN A 129 -20.89 10.13 -4.08
CA GLN A 129 -19.82 9.99 -5.06
C GLN A 129 -20.21 10.61 -6.41
N ALA A 130 -21.45 10.41 -6.86
CA ALA A 130 -21.94 11.04 -8.08
C ALA A 130 -21.93 12.56 -7.96
N LYS A 131 -22.51 13.10 -6.88
CA LYS A 131 -22.57 14.55 -6.63
C LYS A 131 -21.19 15.17 -6.38
N LEU A 132 -20.30 14.47 -5.69
CA LEU A 132 -18.93 14.92 -5.48
C LEU A 132 -18.14 14.93 -6.79
N GLY A 133 -18.31 13.90 -7.63
CA GLY A 133 -17.71 13.82 -8.96
C GLY A 133 -18.18 14.97 -9.86
N THR A 134 -19.49 15.23 -9.92
CA THR A 134 -20.04 16.34 -10.71
C THR A 134 -19.51 17.68 -10.20
N LEU A 135 -19.42 17.86 -8.87
CA LEU A 135 -18.89 19.08 -8.28
C LEU A 135 -17.42 19.30 -8.63
N ILE A 136 -16.57 18.26 -8.51
CA ILE A 136 -15.15 18.34 -8.87
C ILE A 136 -14.98 18.70 -10.34
N LEU A 137 -15.74 18.05 -11.23
CA LEU A 137 -15.65 18.32 -12.66
C LEU A 137 -16.10 19.74 -13.00
N SER A 138 -17.17 20.23 -12.35
CA SER A 138 -17.64 21.61 -12.50
C SER A 138 -16.62 22.63 -11.94
N MET A 139 -15.94 22.31 -10.82
CA MET A 139 -14.86 23.16 -10.27
C MET A 139 -13.62 23.18 -11.16
N LYS A 140 -13.31 22.09 -11.88
CA LYS A 140 -12.25 22.08 -12.90
C LYS A 140 -12.57 23.01 -14.05
N GLN A 141 -13.82 22.96 -14.55
CA GLN A 141 -14.26 23.76 -15.67
C GLN A 141 -14.37 25.26 -15.35
N LYS A 142 -14.61 25.68 -14.11
CA LYS A 142 -14.83 27.11 -13.77
C LYS A 142 -13.63 28.04 -13.98
N SER A 143 -12.38 27.56 -14.03
CA SER A 143 -11.20 28.45 -14.14
C SER A 143 -10.05 27.82 -14.94
N PRO A 144 -10.18 27.70 -16.28
CA PRO A 144 -9.12 27.17 -17.15
C PRO A 144 -7.90 28.11 -17.27
N GLU A 145 -8.05 29.39 -16.96
CA GLU A 145 -6.98 30.40 -17.06
C GLU A 145 -5.78 30.15 -16.11
N LEU A 146 -6.04 29.52 -14.96
CA LEU A 146 -5.03 29.34 -13.93
C LEU A 146 -4.09 28.16 -14.23
N ASP A 147 -4.52 27.18 -15.03
CA ASP A 147 -3.99 25.82 -14.99
C ASP A 147 -3.39 25.31 -16.31
N ILE A 148 -3.12 26.17 -17.30
CA ILE A 148 -2.40 25.74 -18.51
C ILE A 148 -0.94 25.38 -18.13
N PRO A 149 -0.54 24.09 -18.19
CA PRO A 149 0.80 23.66 -17.82
C PRO A 149 1.84 24.13 -18.86
N GLU A 150 3.03 24.50 -18.39
CA GLU A 150 4.15 24.83 -19.27
C GLU A 150 4.72 23.56 -19.93
N GLY A 151 4.99 23.63 -21.24
CA GLY A 151 5.64 22.57 -22.02
C GLY A 151 4.75 21.38 -22.40
N VAL A 152 3.48 21.35 -21.98
CA VAL A 152 2.53 20.25 -22.24
C VAL A 152 1.34 20.77 -23.06
N PHE A 153 0.73 19.90 -23.87
CA PHE A 153 -0.52 20.22 -24.56
C PHE A 153 -1.69 20.22 -23.58
N TYR A 154 -2.40 21.33 -23.50
CA TYR A 154 -3.61 21.56 -22.74
C TYR A 154 -4.83 21.42 -23.65
N SER A 155 -5.69 20.45 -23.36
CA SER A 155 -6.85 20.07 -24.18
C SER A 155 -8.18 20.20 -23.43
N GLU A 156 -8.23 21.02 -22.38
CA GLU A 156 -9.46 21.18 -21.58
C GLU A 156 -10.39 22.29 -22.12
N ILE A 157 -9.91 23.10 -23.07
CA ILE A 157 -10.76 24.03 -23.83
C ILE A 157 -11.39 23.24 -24.99
N PRO A 158 -12.72 23.18 -25.09
CA PRO A 158 -13.39 22.49 -26.19
C PRO A 158 -12.88 22.98 -27.55
N ASP A 159 -12.59 22.06 -28.47
CA ASP A 159 -12.09 22.33 -29.83
C ASP A 159 -10.71 22.99 -29.95
N TYR A 160 -10.00 23.28 -28.85
CA TYR A 160 -8.67 23.89 -28.87
C TYR A 160 -7.64 23.08 -28.08
N ASN A 161 -6.50 22.75 -28.70
CA ASN A 161 -5.33 22.24 -27.99
C ASN A 161 -4.22 23.29 -27.95
N LEU A 162 -3.84 23.72 -26.75
CA LEU A 162 -2.91 24.81 -26.50
C LEU A 162 -1.62 24.28 -25.88
N LYS A 163 -0.46 24.68 -26.40
CA LYS A 163 0.85 24.42 -25.79
C LYS A 163 1.58 25.74 -25.62
N ILE A 164 2.19 25.91 -24.46
CA ILE A 164 2.87 27.16 -24.08
C ILE A 164 4.24 26.78 -23.53
N ALA A 165 5.30 27.44 -23.98
CA ALA A 165 6.63 27.13 -23.45
C ALA A 165 6.86 27.73 -22.07
N LYS A 166 6.44 28.99 -21.84
CA LYS A 166 6.61 29.70 -20.56
C LYS A 166 5.43 30.61 -20.26
N LYS A 167 5.04 30.70 -18.98
CA LYS A 167 3.97 31.58 -18.50
C LYS A 167 4.51 32.55 -17.45
N ASN A 168 4.26 33.83 -17.65
CA ASN A 168 4.51 34.83 -16.61
C ASN A 168 3.28 34.99 -15.70
N ARG A 169 3.35 34.43 -14.50
CA ARG A 169 2.26 34.44 -13.51
C ARG A 169 1.86 35.83 -13.01
N LYS A 170 2.72 36.84 -13.11
CA LYS A 170 2.42 38.20 -12.63
C LYS A 170 1.66 39.04 -13.66
N THR A 171 1.92 38.82 -14.95
CA THR A 171 1.33 39.61 -16.05
C THR A 171 0.26 38.86 -16.82
N GLY A 172 0.15 37.53 -16.65
CA GLY A 172 -0.75 36.68 -17.43
C GLY A 172 -0.28 36.42 -18.86
N MET A 173 0.94 36.88 -19.21
CA MET A 173 1.51 36.69 -20.54
C MET A 173 2.02 35.26 -20.72
N LEU A 174 1.70 34.70 -21.87
CA LEU A 174 2.07 33.38 -22.35
C LEU A 174 3.10 33.58 -23.46
N TYR A 175 4.19 32.80 -23.45
CA TYR A 175 5.26 32.89 -24.44
C TYR A 175 5.39 31.58 -25.20
N ASP A 176 5.67 31.71 -26.50
CA ASP A 176 5.79 30.61 -27.44
C ASP A 176 4.54 29.72 -27.39
N VAL A 177 3.47 30.27 -27.95
CA VAL A 177 2.10 29.77 -27.88
C VAL A 177 1.77 29.05 -29.17
N LEU A 178 1.51 27.75 -29.09
CA LEU A 178 1.07 26.90 -30.18
C LEU A 178 -0.36 26.43 -29.93
N ILE A 179 -1.27 26.65 -30.87
CA ILE A 179 -2.68 26.36 -30.75
C ILE A 179 -3.12 25.52 -31.95
N TYR A 180 -3.78 24.41 -31.69
CA TYR A 180 -4.53 23.67 -32.69
C TYR A 180 -6.01 23.96 -32.50
N ASP A 181 -6.62 24.65 -33.46
CA ASP A 181 -8.06 24.85 -33.57
C ASP A 181 -8.64 23.69 -34.41
N LEU A 182 -9.48 22.89 -33.76
CA LEU A 182 -10.10 21.67 -34.28
C LEU A 182 -11.59 21.84 -34.54
N LYS A 183 -12.13 23.07 -34.51
CA LYS A 183 -13.58 23.34 -34.64
C LYS A 183 -14.19 22.80 -35.94
N GLU A 184 -13.42 22.75 -37.03
CA GLU A 184 -13.84 22.19 -38.33
C GLU A 184 -13.43 20.71 -38.55
N GLY A 185 -12.95 20.02 -37.49
CA GLY A 185 -12.48 18.64 -37.53
C GLY A 185 -10.98 18.49 -37.79
N PHE A 186 -10.41 17.32 -37.47
CA PHE A 186 -8.97 17.04 -37.56
C PHE A 186 -8.36 17.27 -38.94
N GLU A 187 -9.11 17.04 -40.02
CA GLU A 187 -8.63 17.21 -41.40
C GLU A 187 -8.43 18.68 -41.80
N LYS A 188 -9.08 19.60 -41.09
CA LYS A 188 -9.02 21.06 -41.33
C LYS A 188 -8.44 21.81 -40.13
N ALA A 189 -7.63 21.14 -39.32
CA ALA A 189 -7.02 21.75 -38.15
C ALA A 189 -6.25 23.02 -38.54
N ARG A 190 -6.56 24.14 -37.88
CA ARG A 190 -5.79 25.37 -38.03
C ARG A 190 -4.71 25.37 -36.95
N VAL A 191 -3.47 25.58 -37.35
CA VAL A 191 -2.32 25.65 -36.45
C VAL A 191 -1.91 27.09 -36.30
N ILE A 192 -2.03 27.65 -35.11
CA ILE A 192 -1.65 29.02 -34.80
C ILE A 192 -0.40 28.98 -33.94
N TYR A 193 0.65 29.64 -34.38
CA TYR A 193 1.89 29.81 -33.63
C TYR A 193 2.11 31.29 -33.36
N ALA A 194 2.35 31.68 -32.11
CA ALA A 194 2.57 33.08 -31.72
C ALA A 194 3.72 33.20 -30.71
N ASP A 195 4.52 34.26 -30.82
CA ASP A 195 5.63 34.54 -29.91
C ASP A 195 5.13 34.85 -28.50
N SER A 196 4.03 35.61 -28.39
CA SER A 196 3.38 35.83 -27.10
C SER A 196 1.86 35.90 -27.22
N GLY A 197 1.18 35.66 -26.11
CA GLY A 197 -0.26 35.78 -26.03
C GLY A 197 -0.75 36.02 -24.61
N ARG A 198 -2.03 36.33 -24.49
CA ARG A 198 -2.72 36.52 -23.22
C ARG A 198 -4.12 35.96 -23.33
N LEU A 199 -4.57 35.26 -22.29
CA LEU A 199 -5.93 34.77 -22.19
C LEU A 199 -6.62 35.57 -21.09
N GLU A 200 -7.76 36.20 -21.43
CA GLU A 200 -8.57 36.98 -20.50
C GLU A 200 -10.05 36.59 -20.61
N MET A 201 -10.75 36.46 -19.49
CA MET A 201 -12.21 36.36 -19.49
C MET A 201 -12.85 37.70 -19.88
N THR A 202 -13.87 37.65 -20.73
CA THR A 202 -14.72 38.81 -21.00
C THR A 202 -15.51 39.19 -19.73
N ALA A 203 -15.89 40.46 -19.57
CA ALA A 203 -16.60 40.95 -18.39
C ALA A 203 -17.97 40.27 -18.18
N ASP A 204 -18.58 39.76 -19.25
CA ASP A 204 -19.81 38.98 -19.26
C ASP A 204 -19.61 37.52 -18.81
N LYS A 205 -18.35 37.08 -18.60
CA LYS A 205 -18.00 35.74 -18.15
C LYS A 205 -18.42 34.60 -19.09
N GLN A 206 -18.78 34.91 -20.34
CA GLN A 206 -19.30 33.95 -21.33
C GLN A 206 -18.32 33.67 -22.48
N HIS A 207 -17.21 34.38 -22.51
CA HIS A 207 -16.23 34.28 -23.58
C HIS A 207 -14.80 34.40 -23.05
N LEU A 208 -13.94 33.49 -23.46
CA LEU A 208 -12.49 33.61 -23.28
C LEU A 208 -11.91 34.39 -24.46
N TRP A 209 -11.25 35.49 -24.15
CA TRP A 209 -10.58 36.35 -25.10
C TRP A 209 -9.10 36.00 -25.18
N LEU A 210 -8.71 35.46 -26.33
CA LEU A 210 -7.35 35.08 -26.61
C LEU A 210 -6.69 36.16 -27.46
N HIS A 211 -5.75 36.88 -26.86
CA HIS A 211 -4.88 37.85 -27.52
C HIS A 211 -3.60 37.14 -27.94
N LEU A 212 -3.25 37.19 -29.22
CA LEU A 212 -2.01 36.64 -29.76
C LEU A 212 -1.22 37.76 -30.42
N TYR A 213 0.07 37.80 -30.15
CA TYR A 213 1.01 38.80 -30.65
C TYR A 213 2.11 38.12 -31.46
N SER A 214 2.36 38.67 -32.65
CA SER A 214 3.42 38.26 -33.57
C SER A 214 3.41 36.75 -33.85
N GLY A 215 2.60 36.32 -34.80
CA GLY A 215 2.42 34.89 -35.09
C GLY A 215 2.07 34.57 -36.54
N ASP A 216 2.01 33.26 -36.81
CA ASP A 216 1.62 32.67 -38.09
C ASP A 216 0.45 31.69 -37.84
N LEU A 217 -0.59 31.78 -38.67
CA LEU A 217 -1.66 30.80 -38.75
C LEU A 217 -1.46 29.97 -40.02
N PHE A 218 -1.53 28.65 -39.88
CA PHE A 218 -1.47 27.67 -40.95
C PHE A 218 -2.80 26.92 -41.04
N GLU A 219 -3.32 26.76 -42.26
CA GLU A 219 -4.54 26.00 -42.53
C GLU A 219 -4.36 25.19 -43.82
N ASN A 220 -4.73 23.92 -43.79
CA ASN A 220 -4.74 23.09 -44.99
C ASN A 220 -6.01 23.38 -45.81
N LEU A 221 -5.85 23.64 -47.10
CA LEU A 221 -6.97 23.77 -48.02
C LEU A 221 -7.35 22.38 -48.56
N LYS A 222 -8.63 22.17 -48.86
CA LYS A 222 -9.11 20.86 -49.37
C LYS A 222 -8.29 20.43 -50.59
N ALA A 223 -7.72 19.23 -50.54
CA ALA A 223 -7.27 18.54 -51.73
C ALA A 223 -8.51 18.25 -52.61
N GLN A 224 -8.51 18.75 -53.84
CA GLN A 224 -9.60 18.54 -54.79
C GLN A 224 -9.69 17.06 -55.26
N SER A 225 -8.71 16.22 -54.89
CA SER A 225 -8.63 14.79 -55.18
C SER A 225 -7.82 14.03 -54.12
N MET A 226 -8.28 12.85 -53.72
CA MET A 226 -7.70 11.96 -52.70
C MET A 226 -6.29 11.40 -53.06
N LYS A 227 -5.74 11.76 -54.22
CA LYS A 227 -4.46 11.29 -54.77
C LYS A 227 -3.37 12.37 -54.94
N SER A 228 -3.61 13.63 -54.58
CA SER A 228 -2.58 14.67 -54.72
C SER A 228 -1.60 14.65 -53.54
N GLN A 229 -0.32 14.35 -53.81
CA GLN A 229 0.76 14.41 -52.82
C GLN A 229 1.04 15.83 -52.28
N ASN A 230 0.56 16.87 -52.96
CA ASN A 230 0.68 18.27 -52.54
C ASN A 230 -0.69 18.80 -52.09
N VAL A 231 -0.88 18.94 -50.77
CA VAL A 231 -2.03 19.66 -50.21
C VAL A 231 -1.66 21.15 -50.15
N PRO A 232 -2.36 22.03 -50.88
CA PRO A 232 -2.11 23.46 -50.76
C PRO A 232 -2.43 23.92 -49.34
N TYR A 233 -1.56 24.74 -48.75
CA TYR A 233 -1.77 25.33 -47.44
C TYR A 233 -1.90 26.85 -47.56
N ARG A 234 -2.65 27.43 -46.64
CA ARG A 234 -2.76 28.88 -46.44
C ARG A 234 -1.95 29.26 -45.21
N ARG A 235 -1.08 30.25 -45.35
CA ARG A 235 -0.37 30.88 -44.23
C ARG A 235 -0.80 32.33 -44.09
N GLU A 236 -1.19 32.73 -42.88
CA GLU A 236 -1.53 34.10 -42.52
C GLU A 236 -0.58 34.56 -41.42
N SER A 237 0.31 35.51 -41.73
CA SER A 237 1.19 36.14 -40.75
C SER A 237 0.49 37.37 -40.14
N PHE A 238 0.43 37.46 -38.81
CA PHE A 238 -0.25 38.54 -38.10
C PHE A 238 0.64 39.19 -37.04
N ARG A 239 0.49 40.51 -36.87
CA ARG A 239 1.12 41.26 -35.77
C ARG A 239 0.32 41.13 -34.48
N GLU A 240 -1.00 41.15 -34.59
CA GLU A 240 -1.92 40.99 -33.48
C GLU A 240 -3.16 40.25 -33.99
N LYS A 241 -3.65 39.27 -33.23
CA LYS A 241 -4.83 38.50 -33.54
C LYS A 241 -5.62 38.24 -32.28
N HIS A 242 -6.91 38.57 -32.31
CA HIS A 242 -7.83 38.33 -31.22
C HIS A 242 -8.83 37.26 -31.64
N THR A 243 -8.95 36.21 -30.84
CA THR A 243 -9.95 35.16 -31.03
C THR A 243 -10.82 35.09 -29.80
N ILE A 244 -12.13 34.99 -30.01
CA ILE A 244 -13.10 34.80 -28.95
C ILE A 244 -13.47 33.33 -28.96
N ILE A 245 -13.28 32.68 -27.81
CA ILE A 245 -13.68 31.29 -27.58
C ILE A 245 -14.92 31.35 -26.70
N GLU A 246 -16.05 30.83 -27.20
CA GLU A 246 -17.27 30.68 -26.39
C GLU A 246 -16.93 29.83 -25.16
N PHE A 247 -17.15 30.39 -23.97
CA PHE A 247 -16.78 29.77 -22.72
C PHE A 247 -17.68 30.27 -21.59
N ASP A 248 -18.65 29.44 -21.20
CA ASP A 248 -19.53 29.75 -20.08
C ASP A 248 -18.79 29.53 -18.74
N SER A 249 -18.48 30.61 -18.03
CA SER A 249 -17.83 30.55 -16.71
C SER A 249 -18.81 30.61 -15.53
N ASP A 250 -20.12 30.71 -15.79
CA ASP A 250 -21.11 30.50 -14.75
C ASP A 250 -21.02 29.04 -14.27
N PHE A 251 -21.09 28.86 -12.95
CA PHE A 251 -21.05 27.52 -12.36
C PHE A 251 -22.34 26.79 -12.70
N ASN A 252 -22.34 26.11 -13.84
CA ASN A 252 -23.38 25.18 -14.22
C ASN A 252 -22.93 23.78 -13.81
N MET A 253 -23.73 23.14 -12.95
CA MET A 253 -23.43 21.78 -12.53
C MET A 253 -23.51 20.89 -13.77
N VAL A 254 -22.39 20.29 -14.14
CA VAL A 254 -22.34 19.39 -15.30
C VAL A 254 -23.37 18.28 -15.13
N ASP A 255 -23.99 17.91 -16.25
CA ASP A 255 -25.01 16.87 -16.28
C ASP A 255 -24.52 15.61 -15.57
N GLY A 256 -25.29 15.18 -14.56
CA GLY A 256 -24.89 14.14 -13.63
C GLY A 256 -24.87 12.75 -14.22
N ASP A 257 -25.42 12.57 -15.43
CA ASP A 257 -25.49 11.30 -16.12
C ASP A 257 -24.10 10.68 -16.35
N ILE A 258 -23.10 11.51 -16.69
CA ILE A 258 -21.71 11.06 -16.90
C ILE A 258 -21.15 10.40 -15.63
N MET A 259 -21.40 11.00 -14.47
CA MET A 259 -20.92 10.48 -13.18
C MET A 259 -21.75 9.29 -12.72
N GLY A 260 -23.06 9.25 -13.02
CA GLY A 260 -23.95 8.12 -12.70
C GLY A 260 -23.56 6.81 -13.41
N ARG A 261 -22.87 6.90 -14.55
CA ARG A 261 -22.37 5.72 -15.28
C ARG A 261 -21.13 5.09 -14.63
N GLN A 262 -20.41 5.83 -13.77
CA GLN A 262 -19.23 5.33 -13.08
C GLN A 262 -19.57 4.24 -12.06
N SER A 263 -18.71 3.23 -11.93
CA SER A 263 -18.93 2.10 -11.01
C SER A 263 -19.06 2.53 -9.53
N SER A 264 -18.36 3.58 -9.10
CA SER A 264 -18.42 4.08 -7.72
C SER A 264 -19.71 4.83 -7.39
N ALA A 265 -20.48 5.25 -8.40
CA ALA A 265 -21.73 5.99 -8.27
C ALA A 265 -22.98 5.08 -8.31
N LYS A 266 -22.79 3.76 -8.35
CA LYS A 266 -23.87 2.78 -8.45
C LYS A 266 -24.09 2.01 -7.15
N ASP A 267 -25.34 1.69 -6.86
CA ASP A 267 -25.69 0.73 -5.82
C ASP A 267 -25.38 -0.71 -6.26
N MET A 268 -25.53 -1.67 -5.35
CA MET A 268 -25.20 -3.07 -5.62
C MET A 268 -26.09 -3.72 -6.70
N ALA A 269 -27.35 -3.32 -6.82
CA ALA A 269 -28.28 -3.86 -7.82
C ALA A 269 -27.98 -3.29 -9.21
N GLN A 270 -27.72 -1.98 -9.29
CA GLN A 270 -27.28 -1.28 -10.49
C GLN A 270 -25.91 -1.78 -10.99
N LEU A 271 -25.00 -2.11 -10.07
CA LEU A 271 -23.73 -2.75 -10.40
C LEU A 271 -23.96 -4.12 -11.04
N GLN A 272 -24.84 -4.94 -10.46
CA GLN A 272 -25.15 -6.27 -10.99
C GLN A 272 -25.78 -6.18 -12.39
N SER A 273 -26.78 -5.32 -12.58
CA SER A 273 -27.40 -5.12 -13.89
C SER A 273 -26.40 -4.60 -14.92
N SER A 274 -25.50 -3.69 -14.53
CA SER A 274 -24.42 -3.22 -15.40
C SER A 274 -23.46 -4.34 -15.79
N ILE A 275 -23.07 -5.19 -14.83
CA ILE A 275 -22.19 -6.35 -15.08
C ILE A 275 -22.83 -7.31 -16.08
N ASP A 276 -24.12 -7.62 -15.91
CA ASP A 276 -24.80 -8.57 -16.77
C ASP A 276 -25.01 -8.00 -18.18
N SER A 277 -25.39 -6.73 -18.31
CA SER A 277 -25.47 -6.05 -19.60
C SER A 277 -24.10 -5.99 -20.33
N MET A 278 -23.02 -5.65 -19.62
CA MET A 278 -21.68 -5.60 -20.22
C MET A 278 -21.15 -6.99 -20.63
N LYS A 279 -21.50 -8.04 -19.88
CA LYS A 279 -21.17 -9.42 -20.27
C LYS A 279 -21.91 -9.81 -21.55
N VAL A 280 -23.23 -9.57 -21.62
CA VAL A 280 -24.01 -9.90 -22.82
C VAL A 280 -23.49 -9.16 -24.04
N LEU A 281 -23.18 -7.87 -23.89
CA LEU A 281 -22.60 -7.06 -24.96
C LEU A 281 -21.20 -7.58 -25.37
N GLY A 282 -20.34 -7.88 -24.39
CA GLY A 282 -19.02 -8.46 -24.62
C GLY A 282 -19.07 -9.82 -25.33
N ASP A 283 -19.96 -10.71 -24.90
CA ASP A 283 -20.15 -12.03 -25.50
C ASP A 283 -20.68 -11.92 -26.94
N SER A 284 -21.60 -10.99 -27.20
CA SER A 284 -22.13 -10.74 -28.54
C SER A 284 -21.04 -10.22 -29.49
N ILE A 285 -20.28 -9.22 -29.07
CA ILE A 285 -19.17 -8.67 -29.87
C ILE A 285 -18.07 -9.73 -30.06
N GLY A 286 -17.74 -10.48 -29.02
CA GLY A 286 -16.75 -11.57 -29.10
C GLY A 286 -17.14 -12.67 -30.08
N ARG A 287 -18.43 -13.08 -30.09
CA ARG A 287 -18.96 -14.03 -31.09
C ARG A 287 -18.91 -13.46 -32.50
N GLN A 288 -19.23 -12.18 -32.67
CA GLN A 288 -19.12 -11.51 -33.96
C GLN A 288 -17.67 -11.47 -34.46
N TYR A 289 -16.73 -11.05 -33.61
CA TYR A 289 -15.30 -11.05 -33.95
C TYR A 289 -14.78 -12.45 -34.28
N TYR A 290 -15.19 -13.46 -33.52
CA TYR A 290 -14.87 -14.86 -33.82
C TYR A 290 -15.37 -15.26 -35.22
N LYS A 291 -16.63 -14.94 -35.54
CA LYS A 291 -17.22 -15.25 -36.84
C LYS A 291 -16.51 -14.54 -37.98
N GLU A 292 -16.24 -13.23 -37.84
CA GLU A 292 -15.50 -12.44 -38.82
C GLU A 292 -14.11 -13.03 -39.10
N VAL A 293 -13.39 -13.42 -38.04
CA VAL A 293 -12.05 -14.01 -38.17
C VAL A 293 -12.11 -15.40 -38.81
N ALA A 294 -13.08 -16.23 -38.41
CA ALA A 294 -13.27 -17.56 -38.95
C ALA A 294 -13.71 -17.56 -40.43
N GLU A 295 -14.52 -16.58 -40.84
CA GLU A 295 -15.07 -16.51 -42.20
C GLU A 295 -14.21 -15.70 -43.17
N GLY A 296 -13.50 -14.67 -42.72
CA GLY A 296 -12.91 -13.64 -43.59
C GLY A 296 -11.43 -13.78 -43.93
N ASN A 297 -10.63 -14.45 -43.11
CA ASN A 297 -9.17 -14.18 -43.12
C ASN A 297 -8.35 -15.16 -43.97
N PHE A 298 -8.84 -16.39 -44.15
CA PHE A 298 -8.19 -17.41 -44.98
C PHE A 298 -9.05 -17.87 -46.16
N ARG A 299 -10.29 -17.38 -46.26
CA ARG A 299 -11.09 -17.55 -47.46
C ARG A 299 -10.69 -16.46 -48.44
N ALA A 300 -9.98 -16.86 -49.48
CA ALA A 300 -9.71 -15.96 -50.57
C ALA A 300 -11.05 -15.53 -51.19
N SER A 301 -11.44 -14.28 -50.96
CA SER A 301 -12.46 -13.63 -51.76
C SER A 301 -11.83 -13.31 -53.12
N TYR A 302 -11.57 -14.35 -53.91
CA TYR A 302 -11.49 -14.17 -55.34
C TYR A 302 -12.91 -13.83 -55.77
N GLY A 303 -13.10 -12.69 -56.43
CA GLY A 303 -14.29 -12.44 -57.21
C GLY A 303 -14.32 -13.44 -58.35
N LEU A 304 -14.66 -14.69 -58.06
CA LEU A 304 -14.73 -15.78 -59.02
C LEU A 304 -15.78 -15.37 -60.04
N THR A 305 -15.35 -15.14 -61.27
CA THR A 305 -16.29 -14.97 -62.37
C THR A 305 -16.91 -16.33 -62.71
N LYS A 306 -18.08 -16.36 -63.36
CA LYS A 306 -18.71 -17.62 -63.78
C LYS A 306 -17.77 -18.49 -64.65
N GLU A 307 -16.86 -17.85 -65.39
CA GLU A 307 -15.86 -18.54 -66.20
C GLU A 307 -14.77 -19.21 -65.36
N ASP A 308 -14.38 -18.59 -64.24
CA ASP A 308 -13.37 -19.15 -63.33
C ASP A 308 -13.93 -20.36 -62.57
N THR A 309 -15.21 -20.33 -62.17
CA THR A 309 -15.87 -21.47 -61.52
C THR A 309 -15.93 -22.69 -62.44
N ALA A 310 -16.29 -22.49 -63.72
CA ALA A 310 -16.33 -23.57 -64.72
C ALA A 310 -14.95 -24.15 -65.05
N LYS A 311 -13.87 -23.35 -64.91
CA LYS A 311 -12.49 -23.84 -65.07
C LYS A 311 -12.03 -24.65 -63.86
N ILE A 312 -12.36 -24.22 -62.64
CA ILE A 312 -12.01 -24.94 -61.41
C ILE A 312 -12.71 -26.31 -61.35
N GLU A 313 -13.98 -26.37 -61.74
CA GLU A 313 -14.75 -27.63 -61.79
C GLU A 313 -14.20 -28.61 -62.84
N LYS A 314 -13.70 -28.11 -63.98
CA LYS A 314 -13.06 -28.93 -65.02
C LYS A 314 -11.62 -29.35 -64.70
N ALA A 315 -10.92 -28.63 -63.83
CA ALA A 315 -9.49 -28.81 -63.63
C ALA A 315 -9.11 -29.96 -62.68
N ASP A 316 -10.10 -30.58 -61.99
CA ASP A 316 -9.91 -31.69 -61.03
C ASP A 316 -8.64 -31.53 -60.15
N ILE A 317 -8.47 -30.33 -59.60
CA ILE A 317 -7.29 -29.97 -58.80
C ILE A 317 -7.54 -30.45 -57.38
N GLN A 318 -7.04 -31.63 -57.03
CA GLN A 318 -7.15 -32.17 -55.67
C GLN A 318 -6.06 -31.64 -54.73
N GLU A 319 -4.86 -31.39 -55.24
CA GLU A 319 -3.76 -30.78 -54.48
C GLU A 319 -2.90 -29.88 -55.38
N TYR A 320 -2.53 -28.70 -54.88
CA TYR A 320 -1.58 -27.80 -55.54
C TYR A 320 -0.50 -27.35 -54.55
N ASN A 321 0.77 -27.37 -55.00
CA ASN A 321 1.90 -26.91 -54.20
C ASN A 321 2.16 -25.42 -54.46
N VAL A 322 1.85 -24.58 -53.46
CA VAL A 322 2.01 -23.12 -53.53
C VAL A 322 3.47 -22.71 -53.70
N ASP A 323 4.39 -23.43 -53.07
CA ASP A 323 5.82 -23.10 -53.08
C ASP A 323 6.42 -23.33 -54.46
N SER A 324 6.06 -24.45 -55.12
CA SER A 324 6.50 -24.71 -56.49
C SER A 324 5.94 -23.67 -57.49
N LEU A 325 4.67 -23.26 -57.34
CA LEU A 325 4.07 -22.21 -58.17
C LEU A 325 4.73 -20.84 -57.95
N TYR A 326 5.10 -20.55 -56.70
CA TYR A 326 5.82 -19.35 -56.35
C TYR A 326 7.23 -19.35 -56.95
N GLU A 327 7.97 -20.46 -56.85
CA GLU A 327 9.34 -20.59 -57.36
C GLU A 327 9.46 -20.39 -58.87
N VAL A 328 8.50 -20.90 -59.64
CA VAL A 328 8.48 -20.81 -61.11
C VAL A 328 7.97 -19.43 -61.59
N SER A 329 7.39 -18.62 -60.71
CA SER A 329 6.81 -17.32 -61.08
C SER A 329 7.88 -16.24 -61.40
N PRO A 330 7.57 -15.28 -62.30
CA PRO A 330 8.46 -14.15 -62.60
C PRO A 330 8.77 -13.29 -61.35
N LEU A 331 9.95 -12.65 -61.32
CA LEU A 331 10.40 -11.81 -60.19
C LEU A 331 9.36 -10.75 -59.76
N MET A 332 8.73 -10.10 -60.73
CA MET A 332 7.69 -9.09 -60.49
C MET A 332 6.46 -9.68 -59.78
N GLN A 333 6.06 -10.90 -60.18
CA GLN A 333 4.95 -11.64 -59.57
C GLN A 333 5.31 -12.05 -58.13
N LYS A 334 6.54 -12.56 -57.93
CA LYS A 334 7.09 -12.91 -56.61
C LYS A 334 7.04 -11.72 -55.64
N GLN A 335 7.51 -10.55 -56.09
CA GLN A 335 7.49 -9.32 -55.28
C GLN A 335 6.06 -8.86 -54.96
N LYS A 336 5.14 -8.91 -55.94
CA LYS A 336 3.72 -8.57 -55.74
C LYS A 336 3.03 -9.51 -54.75
N VAL A 337 3.31 -10.81 -54.83
CA VAL A 337 2.75 -11.81 -53.90
C VAL A 337 3.27 -11.56 -52.49
N ILE A 338 4.59 -11.35 -52.30
CA ILE A 338 5.16 -11.01 -50.98
C ILE A 338 4.54 -9.72 -50.44
N SER A 339 4.53 -8.63 -51.22
CA SER A 339 4.03 -7.34 -50.71
C SER A 339 2.54 -7.40 -50.36
N SER A 340 1.75 -8.14 -51.14
CA SER A 340 0.33 -8.36 -50.84
C SER A 340 0.14 -9.24 -49.60
N ALA A 341 0.97 -10.28 -49.42
CA ALA A 341 0.93 -11.14 -48.25
C ALA A 341 1.33 -10.38 -46.98
N VAL A 342 2.42 -9.60 -47.03
CA VAL A 342 2.87 -8.73 -45.93
C VAL A 342 1.78 -7.72 -45.59
N SER A 343 1.26 -6.99 -46.57
CA SER A 343 0.19 -6.01 -46.33
C SER A 343 -1.07 -6.64 -45.73
N ARG A 344 -1.48 -7.85 -46.20
CA ARG A 344 -2.59 -8.60 -45.60
C ARG A 344 -2.30 -8.99 -44.15
N ALA A 345 -1.11 -9.49 -43.86
CA ALA A 345 -0.70 -9.88 -42.51
C ALA A 345 -0.63 -8.68 -41.56
N GLU A 346 -0.10 -7.54 -42.01
CA GLU A 346 -0.05 -6.29 -41.23
C GLU A 346 -1.44 -5.73 -40.96
N ASN A 347 -2.31 -5.67 -41.99
CA ASN A 347 -3.69 -5.25 -41.82
C ASN A 347 -4.45 -6.16 -40.85
N MET A 348 -4.20 -7.46 -40.91
CA MET A 348 -4.77 -8.45 -39.99
C MET A 348 -4.31 -8.23 -38.55
N ALA A 349 -2.99 -8.08 -38.36
CA ALA A 349 -2.43 -7.83 -37.04
C ALA A 349 -3.00 -6.55 -36.43
N SER A 350 -3.15 -5.50 -37.25
CA SER A 350 -3.77 -4.23 -36.84
C SER A 350 -5.24 -4.40 -36.44
N ASP A 351 -6.05 -5.06 -37.27
CA ASP A 351 -7.47 -5.34 -36.98
C ASP A 351 -7.63 -6.16 -35.68
N LEU A 352 -6.87 -7.24 -35.52
CA LEU A 352 -6.90 -8.07 -34.31
C LEU A 352 -6.47 -7.30 -33.06
N THR A 353 -5.49 -6.39 -33.18
CA THR A 353 -5.05 -5.53 -32.08
C THR A 353 -6.14 -4.53 -31.68
N PHE A 354 -6.86 -3.96 -32.65
CA PHE A 354 -7.98 -3.06 -32.37
C PHE A 354 -9.16 -3.81 -31.70
N LYS A 355 -9.45 -5.02 -32.18
CA LYS A 355 -10.46 -5.92 -31.59
C LYS A 355 -10.08 -6.32 -30.17
N SER A 356 -8.81 -6.64 -29.91
CA SER A 356 -8.34 -6.99 -28.57
C SER A 356 -8.46 -5.81 -27.60
N TYR A 357 -8.10 -4.59 -28.02
CA TYR A 357 -8.26 -3.38 -27.21
C TYR A 357 -9.72 -3.15 -26.77
N THR A 358 -10.66 -3.36 -27.70
CA THR A 358 -12.10 -3.25 -27.42
C THR A 358 -12.54 -4.27 -26.36
N MET A 359 -12.11 -5.53 -26.49
CA MET A 359 -12.40 -6.59 -25.52
C MET A 359 -11.76 -6.34 -24.15
N GLU A 360 -10.49 -5.94 -24.13
CA GLU A 360 -9.77 -5.62 -22.89
C GLU A 360 -10.42 -4.45 -22.13
N THR A 361 -10.89 -3.43 -22.86
CA THR A 361 -11.60 -2.29 -22.27
C THR A 361 -12.92 -2.71 -21.64
N ASN A 362 -13.71 -3.55 -22.32
CA ASN A 362 -14.95 -4.10 -21.78
C ASN A 362 -14.69 -4.97 -20.53
N ASP A 363 -13.70 -5.87 -20.60
CA ASP A 363 -13.32 -6.73 -19.49
C ASP A 363 -12.82 -5.94 -18.28
N TYR A 364 -12.03 -4.90 -18.51
CA TYR A 364 -11.58 -3.98 -17.47
C TYR A 364 -12.78 -3.27 -16.80
N ALA A 365 -13.75 -2.81 -17.59
CA ALA A 365 -14.97 -2.21 -17.08
C ALA A 365 -15.78 -3.20 -16.22
N ILE A 366 -15.93 -4.46 -16.66
CA ILE A 366 -16.58 -5.54 -15.90
C ILE A 366 -15.85 -5.79 -14.58
N ARG A 367 -14.51 -5.91 -14.61
CA ARG A 367 -13.70 -6.11 -13.39
C ARG A 367 -13.88 -4.96 -12.41
N LYS A 368 -13.86 -3.71 -12.88
CA LYS A 368 -14.06 -2.52 -12.05
C LYS A 368 -15.45 -2.50 -11.36
N HIS A 369 -16.50 -2.94 -12.05
CA HIS A 369 -17.83 -3.05 -11.44
C HIS A 369 -17.91 -4.19 -10.42
N LYS A 370 -17.29 -5.34 -10.72
CA LYS A 370 -17.20 -6.47 -9.76
C LYS A 370 -16.39 -6.10 -8.52
N THR A 371 -15.28 -5.36 -8.65
CA THR A 371 -14.48 -4.93 -7.50
C THR A 371 -15.27 -4.00 -6.59
N GLU A 372 -15.98 -3.02 -7.14
CA GLU A 372 -16.84 -2.11 -6.35
C GLU A 372 -17.99 -2.86 -5.66
N TRP A 373 -18.57 -3.88 -6.32
CA TRP A 373 -19.59 -4.73 -5.72
C TRP A 373 -19.07 -5.43 -4.45
N HIS A 374 -17.90 -6.09 -4.54
CA HIS A 374 -17.32 -6.77 -3.37
C HIS A 374 -16.85 -5.78 -2.30
N LYS A 375 -16.32 -4.63 -2.70
CA LYS A 375 -15.82 -3.58 -1.79
C LYS A 375 -16.89 -3.11 -0.81
N LYS A 376 -18.14 -2.96 -1.26
CA LYS A 376 -19.29 -2.61 -0.40
C LYS A 376 -19.46 -3.59 0.76
N ILE A 377 -19.20 -4.89 0.53
CA ILE A 377 -19.32 -5.93 1.54
C ILE A 377 -18.07 -5.96 2.43
N THR A 378 -16.88 -5.98 1.84
CA THR A 378 -15.62 -6.18 2.57
C THR A 378 -15.33 -5.01 3.52
N ILE A 379 -15.55 -3.77 3.10
CA ILE A 379 -15.37 -2.60 3.97
C ILE A 379 -16.36 -2.63 5.15
N SER A 380 -17.62 -3.02 4.94
CA SER A 380 -18.58 -3.11 6.03
C SER A 380 -18.24 -4.24 7.00
N LEU A 381 -17.83 -5.39 6.50
CA LEU A 381 -17.40 -6.52 7.34
C LEU A 381 -16.11 -6.22 8.12
N SER A 382 -15.25 -5.35 7.58
CA SER A 382 -13.99 -4.99 8.24
C SER A 382 -14.18 -4.40 9.64
N CYS A 383 -15.29 -3.69 9.90
CA CYS A 383 -15.64 -3.19 11.24
C CYS A 383 -15.64 -4.33 12.29
N LEU A 384 -16.19 -5.48 11.93
CA LEU A 384 -16.25 -6.65 12.80
C LEU A 384 -14.88 -7.29 12.98
N LEU A 385 -14.11 -7.44 11.89
CA LEU A 385 -12.75 -7.97 11.95
C LEU A 385 -11.84 -7.12 12.85
N PHE A 386 -11.89 -5.79 12.66
CA PHE A 386 -11.11 -4.86 13.46
C PHE A 386 -11.54 -4.83 14.93
N PHE A 387 -12.83 -4.99 15.24
CA PHE A 387 -13.27 -5.15 16.62
C PHE A 387 -12.65 -6.40 17.29
N PHE A 388 -12.67 -7.55 16.60
CA PHE A 388 -12.07 -8.80 17.10
C PHE A 388 -10.54 -8.80 17.15
N ILE A 389 -9.89 -7.81 16.54
CA ILE A 389 -8.45 -7.58 16.70
C ILE A 389 -8.22 -6.61 17.86
N GLY A 390 -8.93 -5.48 17.88
CA GLY A 390 -8.74 -4.39 18.83
C GLY A 390 -9.11 -4.75 20.27
N ALA A 391 -10.28 -5.37 20.50
CA ALA A 391 -10.72 -5.70 21.85
C ALA A 391 -9.79 -6.70 22.57
N PRO A 392 -9.35 -7.82 21.94
CA PRO A 392 -8.37 -8.71 22.54
C PRO A 392 -7.00 -8.08 22.75
N LEU A 393 -6.50 -7.28 21.80
CA LEU A 393 -5.22 -6.57 21.92
C LEU A 393 -5.25 -5.55 23.06
N GLY A 394 -6.33 -4.78 23.20
CA GLY A 394 -6.51 -3.83 24.29
C GLY A 394 -6.48 -4.52 25.66
N GLY A 395 -7.14 -5.66 25.80
CA GLY A 395 -7.11 -6.42 27.06
C GLY A 395 -5.75 -7.05 27.41
N ILE A 396 -4.88 -7.24 26.42
CA ILE A 396 -3.51 -7.77 26.59
C ILE A 396 -2.53 -6.65 26.93
N ILE A 397 -2.63 -5.50 26.26
CA ILE A 397 -1.74 -4.34 26.42
C ILE A 397 -2.18 -3.55 27.66
N ARG A 398 -1.87 -4.08 28.85
CA ARG A 398 -2.27 -3.51 30.16
C ARG A 398 -1.40 -2.33 30.62
N LYS A 399 -0.25 -2.09 29.98
CA LYS A 399 0.74 -1.06 30.35
C LYS A 399 1.24 -0.34 29.10
N GLY A 400 1.26 1.01 29.12
CA GLY A 400 1.76 1.81 28.00
C GLY A 400 1.11 3.19 27.79
N GLY A 401 0.20 3.64 28.67
CA GLY A 401 -0.56 4.87 28.52
C GLY A 401 -1.44 4.90 27.27
N LEU A 402 -2.08 6.04 26.98
CA LEU A 402 -2.98 6.19 25.82
C LEU A 402 -2.28 6.04 24.46
N GLY A 403 -0.95 6.20 24.39
CA GLY A 403 -0.19 6.24 23.13
C GLY A 403 0.08 4.88 22.48
N MET A 404 0.46 3.85 23.26
CA MET A 404 0.77 2.52 22.74
C MET A 404 -0.42 1.86 22.02
N PRO A 405 -1.65 1.90 22.58
CA PRO A 405 -2.88 1.50 21.90
C PRO A 405 -3.04 2.08 20.48
N VAL A 406 -2.80 3.39 20.35
CA VAL A 406 -2.95 4.11 19.08
C VAL A 406 -1.91 3.64 18.07
N ILE A 407 -0.64 3.55 18.45
CA ILE A 407 0.44 3.12 17.54
C ILE A 407 0.18 1.71 17.00
N VAL A 408 -0.22 0.77 17.87
CA VAL A 408 -0.51 -0.62 17.46
C VAL A 408 -1.71 -0.65 16.50
N SER A 409 -2.77 0.11 16.78
CA SER A 409 -3.94 0.18 15.89
C SER A 409 -3.59 0.74 14.51
N VAL A 410 -2.77 1.80 14.45
CA VAL A 410 -2.32 2.41 13.20
C VAL A 410 -1.48 1.42 12.40
N LEU A 411 -0.56 0.70 13.04
CA LEU A 411 0.28 -0.31 12.37
C LEU A 411 -0.58 -1.44 11.78
N VAL A 412 -1.51 -2.00 12.56
CA VAL A 412 -2.44 -3.03 12.07
C VAL A 412 -3.27 -2.52 10.91
N PHE A 413 -3.75 -1.28 10.98
CA PHE A 413 -4.53 -0.66 9.91
C PHE A 413 -3.69 -0.41 8.65
N ILE A 414 -2.43 0.02 8.78
CA ILE A 414 -1.51 0.18 7.64
C ILE A 414 -1.28 -1.15 6.94
N ILE A 415 -1.04 -2.24 7.68
CA ILE A 415 -0.87 -3.58 7.09
C ILE A 415 -2.14 -3.99 6.34
N TYR A 416 -3.32 -3.81 6.95
CA TYR A 416 -4.60 -4.04 6.28
C TYR A 416 -4.73 -3.24 4.99
N TYR A 417 -4.49 -1.92 5.05
CA TYR A 417 -4.64 -1.00 3.92
C TYR A 417 -3.70 -1.37 2.76
N ILE A 418 -2.45 -1.75 3.07
CA ILE A 418 -1.49 -2.20 2.05
C ILE A 418 -1.98 -3.47 1.35
N ILE A 419 -2.42 -4.47 2.12
CA ILE A 419 -2.91 -5.74 1.56
C ILE A 419 -4.19 -5.52 0.75
N ASP A 420 -5.13 -4.75 1.29
CA ASP A 420 -6.41 -4.44 0.65
C ASP A 420 -6.22 -3.69 -0.67
N ASN A 421 -5.39 -2.63 -0.67
CA ASN A 421 -5.11 -1.86 -1.89
C ASN A 421 -4.33 -2.68 -2.92
N THR A 422 -3.43 -3.57 -2.47
CA THR A 422 -2.73 -4.50 -3.36
C THR A 422 -3.71 -5.49 -3.99
N GLY A 423 -4.59 -6.10 -3.20
CA GLY A 423 -5.62 -7.02 -3.66
C GLY A 423 -6.60 -6.36 -4.64
N TYR A 424 -7.05 -5.15 -4.32
CA TYR A 424 -7.88 -4.31 -5.19
C TYR A 424 -7.20 -4.03 -6.53
N LYS A 425 -5.93 -3.61 -6.51
CA LYS A 425 -5.17 -3.33 -7.74
C LYS A 425 -4.97 -4.58 -8.59
N MET A 426 -4.57 -5.70 -7.98
CA MET A 426 -4.38 -6.97 -8.70
C MET A 426 -5.68 -7.52 -9.30
N ALA A 427 -6.81 -7.35 -8.61
CA ALA A 427 -8.14 -7.72 -9.11
C ALA A 427 -8.60 -6.83 -10.27
N ARG A 428 -8.42 -5.52 -10.14
CA ARG A 428 -8.82 -4.54 -11.17
C ARG A 428 -8.02 -4.71 -12.46
N ASP A 429 -6.71 -4.90 -12.32
CA ASP A 429 -5.78 -5.06 -13.45
C ASP A 429 -5.88 -6.48 -14.08
N GLY A 430 -6.75 -7.36 -13.57
CA GLY A 430 -7.01 -8.68 -14.15
C GLY A 430 -5.93 -9.74 -13.89
N LYS A 431 -4.95 -9.46 -13.02
CA LYS A 431 -3.90 -10.41 -12.64
C LYS A 431 -4.45 -11.49 -11.71
N TRP A 432 -5.34 -11.11 -10.80
CA TRP A 432 -6.01 -12.03 -9.87
C TRP A 432 -7.51 -12.08 -10.14
N ILE A 433 -8.15 -13.19 -9.77
CA ILE A 433 -9.60 -13.30 -9.80
C ILE A 433 -10.19 -12.29 -8.82
N VAL A 434 -11.25 -11.58 -9.23
CA VAL A 434 -11.78 -10.43 -8.50
C VAL A 434 -12.16 -10.77 -7.05
N TRP A 435 -12.87 -11.88 -6.82
CA TRP A 435 -13.26 -12.26 -5.46
C TRP A 435 -12.05 -12.58 -4.57
N MET A 436 -11.01 -13.22 -5.12
CA MET A 436 -9.79 -13.51 -4.36
C MET A 436 -9.11 -12.21 -3.96
N GLY A 437 -8.90 -11.31 -4.93
CA GLY A 437 -8.23 -10.03 -4.68
C GLY A 437 -8.92 -9.18 -3.63
N MET A 438 -10.26 -9.05 -3.71
CA MET A 438 -11.01 -8.19 -2.79
C MET A 438 -11.14 -8.77 -1.36
N TRP A 439 -11.11 -10.10 -1.22
CA TRP A 439 -11.27 -10.75 0.09
C TRP A 439 -9.94 -11.10 0.77
N THR A 440 -8.80 -10.90 0.10
CA THR A 440 -7.47 -11.22 0.65
C THR A 440 -7.21 -10.57 2.00
N SER A 441 -7.50 -9.28 2.15
CA SER A 441 -7.30 -8.53 3.40
C SER A 441 -8.11 -9.14 4.55
N SER A 442 -9.37 -9.47 4.29
CA SER A 442 -10.27 -10.12 5.25
C SER A 442 -9.84 -11.56 5.57
N ALA A 443 -9.38 -12.32 4.58
CA ALA A 443 -8.90 -13.69 4.73
C ALA A 443 -7.62 -13.78 5.57
N VAL A 444 -6.76 -12.75 5.54
CA VAL A 444 -5.56 -12.67 6.39
C VAL A 444 -5.92 -12.21 7.81
N LEU A 445 -6.81 -11.22 7.95
CA LEU A 445 -7.17 -10.67 9.25
C LEU A 445 -8.11 -11.56 10.08
N ALA A 446 -9.00 -12.32 9.46
CA ALA A 446 -9.96 -13.14 10.21
C ALA A 446 -9.27 -14.22 11.07
N PRO A 447 -8.31 -15.02 10.57
CA PRO A 447 -7.54 -15.94 11.39
C PRO A 447 -6.75 -15.24 12.51
N LEU A 448 -6.19 -14.06 12.23
CA LEU A 448 -5.47 -13.26 13.22
C LEU A 448 -6.41 -12.80 14.35
N GLY A 449 -7.60 -12.28 14.01
CA GLY A 449 -8.61 -11.87 15.00
C GLY A 449 -9.09 -13.04 15.85
N ILE A 450 -9.34 -14.20 15.23
CA ILE A 450 -9.72 -15.44 15.94
C ILE A 450 -8.60 -15.88 16.89
N PHE A 451 -7.35 -15.91 16.40
CA PHE A 451 -6.18 -16.30 17.19
C PHE A 451 -5.97 -15.37 18.39
N LEU A 452 -6.03 -14.06 18.19
CA LEU A 452 -5.88 -13.06 19.26
C LEU A 452 -7.03 -13.16 20.28
N THR A 453 -8.26 -13.34 19.81
CA THR A 453 -9.43 -13.54 20.68
C THR A 453 -9.27 -14.78 21.55
N TYR A 454 -8.86 -15.90 20.94
CA TYR A 454 -8.60 -17.15 21.66
C TYR A 454 -7.49 -17.01 22.70
N LYS A 455 -6.38 -16.36 22.34
CA LYS A 455 -5.23 -16.14 23.24
C LYS A 455 -5.57 -15.22 24.40
N SER A 456 -6.30 -14.14 24.16
CA SER A 456 -6.73 -13.20 25.19
C SER A 456 -7.69 -13.85 26.20
N ASN A 457 -8.53 -14.78 25.74
CA ASN A 457 -9.40 -15.55 26.64
C ASN A 457 -8.62 -16.49 27.57
N LYS A 458 -7.46 -17.01 27.15
CA LYS A 458 -6.60 -17.93 27.93
C LYS A 458 -5.54 -17.23 28.81
N ASP A 459 -5.58 -15.89 28.93
CA ASP A 459 -4.57 -15.08 29.64
C ASP A 459 -3.11 -15.41 29.25
N SER A 460 -2.89 -15.94 28.05
CA SER A 460 -1.56 -16.37 27.67
C SER A 460 -0.67 -15.15 27.42
N VAL A 461 0.47 -15.07 28.12
CA VAL A 461 1.48 -14.01 28.08
C VAL A 461 2.32 -14.08 26.77
N VAL A 462 1.66 -14.30 25.64
CA VAL A 462 2.32 -14.52 24.35
C VAL A 462 2.74 -13.19 23.70
N LEU A 463 2.13 -12.06 24.09
CA LEU A 463 2.48 -10.71 23.64
C LEU A 463 2.99 -9.83 24.79
N ASN A 464 3.95 -10.34 25.55
CA ASN A 464 4.64 -9.49 26.52
C ASN A 464 5.60 -8.57 25.76
N ALA A 465 5.32 -7.27 25.73
CA ALA A 465 6.17 -6.29 25.07
C ALA A 465 7.63 -6.39 25.54
N ASP A 466 7.85 -6.68 26.83
CA ASP A 466 9.18 -6.90 27.38
C ASP A 466 9.85 -8.16 26.83
N ALA A 467 9.09 -9.23 26.58
CA ALA A 467 9.63 -10.45 25.96
C ALA A 467 10.03 -10.20 24.49
N TYR A 468 9.26 -9.42 23.73
CA TYR A 468 9.62 -9.05 22.36
C TYR A 468 10.76 -8.04 22.32
N ILE A 469 10.78 -7.03 23.20
CA ILE A 469 11.89 -6.07 23.31
C ILE A 469 13.16 -6.80 23.73
N ASN A 470 13.09 -7.72 24.69
CA ASN A 470 14.25 -8.53 25.10
C ASN A 470 14.66 -9.50 24.01
N TRP A 471 13.72 -10.08 23.27
CA TRP A 471 14.01 -10.89 22.08
C TRP A 471 14.68 -10.04 21.00
N PHE A 472 14.18 -8.84 20.71
CA PHE A 472 14.75 -7.92 19.72
C PHE A 472 16.13 -7.41 20.15
N LYS A 473 16.32 -7.07 21.43
CA LYS A 473 17.63 -6.74 22.02
C LYS A 473 18.59 -7.93 21.91
N LYS A 474 18.12 -9.16 22.12
CA LYS A 474 18.90 -10.40 21.96
C LYS A 474 19.21 -10.71 20.49
N VAL A 475 18.31 -10.36 19.56
CA VAL A 475 18.48 -10.54 18.12
C VAL A 475 19.45 -9.50 17.54
N LEU A 476 19.25 -8.21 17.83
CA LEU A 476 20.09 -7.09 17.39
C LEU A 476 21.41 -6.96 18.19
N GLY A 477 21.52 -7.65 19.32
CA GLY A 477 22.69 -7.61 20.18
C GLY A 477 22.90 -6.25 20.85
N ILE A 478 21.86 -5.63 21.38
CA ILE A 478 21.98 -4.44 22.23
C ILE A 478 22.50 -4.87 23.60
N ARG A 479 23.49 -4.15 24.17
CA ARG A 479 24.12 -4.49 25.47
C ARG A 479 23.09 -4.42 26.61
N SER A 480 22.97 -5.48 27.39
CA SER A 480 22.35 -5.43 28.71
C SER A 480 23.35 -4.87 29.71
N VAL A 481 22.97 -3.82 30.42
CA VAL A 481 23.78 -3.21 31.49
C VAL A 481 23.37 -3.85 32.81
N ARG A 482 24.35 -4.20 33.64
CA ARG A 482 24.11 -4.71 34.99
C ARG A 482 23.80 -3.53 35.91
N HIS A 483 22.72 -3.64 36.68
CA HIS A 483 22.28 -2.63 37.65
C HIS A 483 22.19 -3.26 39.03
N LEU A 484 23.32 -3.28 39.75
CA LEU A 484 23.40 -3.65 41.16
C LEU A 484 23.28 -2.39 42.01
N PHE A 485 22.37 -2.44 42.98
CA PHE A 485 22.17 -1.41 43.98
C PHE A 485 22.68 -1.90 45.33
N LYS A 486 23.07 -0.96 46.20
CA LYS A 486 23.45 -1.27 47.58
C LYS A 486 22.25 -1.85 48.31
N LYS A 487 22.39 -3.07 48.84
CA LYS A 487 21.36 -3.70 49.67
C LYS A 487 21.31 -3.01 51.04
N GLU A 488 20.10 -2.76 51.53
CA GLU A 488 19.88 -2.15 52.84
C GLU A 488 20.14 -3.14 54.00
N VAL A 489 19.95 -4.44 53.74
CA VAL A 489 20.18 -5.54 54.70
C VAL A 489 21.04 -6.60 54.03
N ILE A 490 22.14 -6.98 54.69
CA ILE A 490 23.07 -8.04 54.25
C ILE A 490 23.01 -9.14 55.32
N ILE A 491 22.70 -10.37 54.89
CA ILE A 491 22.54 -11.52 55.79
C ILE A 491 23.91 -12.20 56.04
N ASN A 492 24.70 -12.37 54.98
CA ASN A 492 26.06 -12.92 55.04
C ASN A 492 27.00 -11.96 54.29
N ASP A 493 28.10 -11.57 54.93
CA ASP A 493 29.16 -10.79 54.26
C ASP A 493 29.94 -11.70 53.27
N PRO A 494 30.53 -11.16 52.20
CA PRO A 494 31.28 -11.94 51.21
C PRO A 494 32.58 -12.50 51.80
N ASP A 495 32.98 -13.70 51.39
CA ASP A 495 34.24 -14.32 51.83
C ASP A 495 35.46 -13.67 51.13
N TYR A 496 35.98 -12.60 51.71
CA TYR A 496 37.08 -11.82 51.15
C TYR A 496 38.43 -12.56 51.15
N GLU A 497 38.56 -13.73 51.80
CA GLU A 497 39.78 -14.55 51.75
C GLU A 497 39.76 -15.51 50.55
N ARG A 498 38.59 -16.12 50.26
CA ARG A 498 38.42 -17.05 49.13
C ARG A 498 38.28 -16.35 47.78
N ILE A 499 37.49 -15.28 47.72
CA ILE A 499 37.10 -14.59 46.47
C ILE A 499 38.31 -14.22 45.58
N PRO A 500 39.45 -13.71 46.11
CA PRO A 500 40.62 -13.42 45.27
C PRO A 500 41.14 -14.64 44.49
N SER A 501 41.17 -15.83 45.12
CA SER A 501 41.59 -17.08 44.48
C SER A 501 40.60 -17.53 43.40
N ASP A 502 39.30 -17.42 43.67
CA ASP A 502 38.26 -17.74 42.70
C ASP A 502 38.30 -16.81 41.48
N LEU A 503 38.61 -15.51 41.68
CA LEU A 503 38.80 -14.54 40.60
C LEU A 503 40.05 -14.83 39.75
N GLU A 504 41.13 -15.35 40.34
CA GLU A 504 42.30 -15.82 39.58
C GLU A 504 41.98 -17.05 38.74
N SER A 505 41.24 -18.02 39.31
CA SER A 505 40.76 -19.19 38.58
C SER A 505 39.88 -18.77 37.39
N LEU A 506 38.93 -17.86 37.60
CA LEU A 506 38.07 -17.32 36.53
C LEU A 506 38.90 -16.60 35.45
N THR A 507 39.94 -15.87 35.84
CA THR A 507 40.86 -15.18 34.92
C THR A 507 41.63 -16.17 34.05
N ALA A 508 42.11 -17.28 34.63
CA ALA A 508 42.79 -18.34 33.92
C ALA A 508 41.86 -19.05 32.92
N GLU A 509 40.62 -19.34 33.32
CA GLU A 509 39.60 -19.95 32.45
C GLU A 509 39.24 -19.06 31.26
N CYS A 510 39.04 -17.75 31.48
CA CYS A 510 38.80 -16.78 30.42
C CYS A 510 39.97 -16.75 29.40
N ARG A 511 41.23 -16.72 29.87
CA ARG A 511 42.42 -16.72 28.99
C ARG A 511 42.57 -18.03 28.22
N ALA A 512 42.31 -19.17 28.86
CA ALA A 512 42.33 -20.48 28.20
C ALA A 512 41.26 -20.57 27.10
N TYR A 513 40.06 -20.04 27.35
CA TYR A 513 38.98 -20.03 26.37
C TYR A 513 39.29 -19.12 25.16
N ILE A 514 39.81 -17.91 25.38
CA ILE A 514 40.19 -16.97 24.31
C ILE A 514 41.25 -17.61 23.39
N THR A 515 42.30 -18.20 23.98
CA THR A 515 43.43 -18.80 23.24
C THR A 515 43.02 -20.05 22.46
N LYS A 516 42.18 -20.91 23.06
CA LYS A 516 41.66 -22.13 22.43
C LYS A 516 40.74 -21.84 21.24
N ASN A 517 39.80 -20.90 21.39
CA ASN A 517 38.70 -20.73 20.44
C ASN A 517 38.90 -19.61 19.39
N ARG A 518 39.96 -18.79 19.50
CA ARG A 518 40.34 -17.73 18.53
C ARG A 518 39.12 -16.91 18.08
N LEU A 519 38.43 -16.32 19.04
CA LEU A 519 37.08 -15.72 18.88
C LEU A 519 37.02 -14.55 17.87
N THR A 520 38.14 -13.91 17.59
CA THR A 520 38.25 -12.80 16.62
C THR A 520 38.15 -13.24 15.16
N LYS A 521 38.48 -14.51 14.84
CA LYS A 521 38.44 -15.02 13.47
C LYS A 521 37.02 -15.40 13.03
N ALA A 522 36.71 -15.13 11.77
CA ALA A 522 35.44 -15.54 11.17
C ALA A 522 35.29 -17.08 11.22
N PRO A 523 34.15 -17.60 11.71
CA PRO A 523 33.90 -19.04 11.75
C PRO A 523 33.71 -19.60 10.34
N ASN A 524 34.08 -20.86 10.09
CA ASN A 524 33.79 -21.50 8.81
C ASN A 524 32.27 -21.69 8.66
N TYR A 525 31.69 -21.16 7.57
CA TYR A 525 30.25 -21.17 7.32
C TYR A 525 29.64 -22.58 7.38
N PHE A 526 30.22 -23.57 6.70
CA PHE A 526 29.66 -24.93 6.66
C PHE A 526 29.81 -25.64 8.02
N LYS A 527 30.98 -25.51 8.65
CA LYS A 527 31.21 -26.11 9.98
C LYS A 527 30.26 -25.53 11.04
N LEU A 528 29.94 -24.24 10.95
CA LEU A 528 29.02 -23.56 11.86
C LEU A 528 27.61 -24.19 11.82
N TRP A 529 27.09 -24.49 10.63
CA TRP A 529 25.74 -25.04 10.48
C TRP A 529 25.67 -26.56 10.67
N MET A 530 26.74 -27.30 10.34
CA MET A 530 26.74 -28.78 10.30
C MET A 530 27.30 -29.49 11.54
N SER A 531 28.01 -28.80 12.44
CA SER A 531 28.59 -29.41 13.66
C SER A 531 27.51 -29.88 14.67
N THR A 532 27.83 -30.64 15.71
CA THR A 532 26.90 -30.96 16.82
C THR A 532 27.45 -30.59 18.20
N GLU A 533 28.60 -29.94 18.24
CA GLU A 533 29.30 -29.54 19.47
C GLU A 533 28.50 -28.49 20.26
N LYS A 534 28.30 -28.75 21.56
CA LYS A 534 27.80 -27.79 22.54
C LYS A 534 29.01 -27.12 23.19
N ASP A 535 28.95 -25.79 23.34
CA ASP A 535 29.98 -25.02 24.02
C ASP A 535 29.56 -24.81 25.47
N ASP A 536 29.81 -25.84 26.29
CA ASP A 536 29.49 -25.84 27.72
C ASP A 536 30.51 -25.02 28.54
N GLU A 537 31.65 -24.66 27.95
CA GLU A 537 32.74 -23.92 28.62
C GLU A 537 32.35 -22.47 28.95
N VAL A 538 31.71 -21.75 28.02
CA VAL A 538 31.22 -20.37 28.28
C VAL A 538 30.10 -20.37 29.32
N MET A 539 29.30 -21.43 29.35
CA MET A 539 28.24 -21.58 30.33
C MET A 539 28.81 -21.69 31.74
N ALA A 540 29.84 -22.53 31.91
CA ALA A 540 30.55 -22.67 33.17
C ALA A 540 31.25 -21.37 33.61
N ILE A 541 31.91 -20.66 32.70
CA ILE A 541 32.55 -19.36 32.99
C ILE A 541 31.50 -18.32 33.43
N ASN A 542 30.37 -18.24 32.74
CA ASN A 542 29.30 -17.31 33.09
C ASN A 542 28.64 -17.66 34.43
N GLU A 543 28.39 -18.94 34.70
CA GLU A 543 27.83 -19.39 35.97
C GLU A 543 28.73 -19.01 37.14
N LYS A 544 30.04 -19.30 37.04
CA LYS A 544 31.02 -18.86 38.05
C LYS A 544 31.07 -17.35 38.23
N LEU A 545 31.02 -16.59 37.14
CA LEU A 545 30.99 -15.13 37.21
C LEU A 545 29.75 -14.62 37.94
N GLU A 546 28.57 -15.15 37.64
CA GLU A 546 27.32 -14.72 38.29
C GLU A 546 27.31 -15.09 39.78
N VAL A 547 27.76 -16.28 40.15
CA VAL A 547 27.88 -16.69 41.57
C VAL A 547 28.80 -15.74 42.33
N LEU A 548 29.98 -15.44 41.79
CA LEU A 548 30.94 -14.53 42.43
C LEU A 548 30.38 -13.10 42.53
N VAL A 549 29.71 -12.62 41.50
CA VAL A 549 29.09 -11.29 41.50
C VAL A 549 27.94 -11.22 42.50
N GLU A 550 27.12 -12.26 42.60
CA GLU A 550 26.02 -12.34 43.57
C GLU A 550 26.55 -12.33 45.00
N GLU A 551 27.59 -13.11 45.29
CA GLU A 551 28.26 -13.14 46.59
C GLU A 551 28.87 -11.77 46.92
N MET A 552 29.64 -11.18 46.00
CA MET A 552 30.24 -9.84 46.18
C MET A 552 29.20 -8.71 46.24
N SER A 553 27.99 -8.90 45.69
CA SER A 553 26.91 -7.92 45.77
C SER A 553 26.42 -7.71 47.21
N ASN A 554 26.70 -8.66 48.10
CA ASN A 554 26.42 -8.58 49.54
C ASN A 554 27.47 -7.76 50.29
N THR A 555 28.06 -6.73 49.67
CA THR A 555 29.06 -5.86 50.30
C THR A 555 28.48 -4.53 50.76
N LYS A 556 29.04 -3.97 51.83
CA LYS A 556 28.72 -2.61 52.34
C LYS A 556 29.44 -1.50 51.56
N SER A 557 30.49 -1.85 50.81
CA SER A 557 31.36 -0.91 50.10
C SER A 557 30.76 -0.42 48.78
N ALA A 558 30.57 0.90 48.66
CA ALA A 558 30.08 1.52 47.43
C ALA A 558 31.08 1.41 46.26
N THR A 559 32.39 1.38 46.56
CA THR A 559 33.44 1.25 45.53
C THR A 559 33.45 -0.14 44.93
N LEU A 560 33.19 -1.18 45.72
CA LEU A 560 33.07 -2.56 45.24
C LEU A 560 31.81 -2.73 44.38
N ILE A 561 30.65 -2.21 44.81
CA ILE A 561 29.42 -2.22 43.99
C ILE A 561 29.60 -1.49 42.65
N GLY A 562 30.30 -0.35 42.66
CA GLY A 562 30.65 0.38 41.44
C GLY A 562 31.50 -0.45 40.48
N ALA A 563 32.48 -1.21 41.00
CA ALA A 563 33.29 -2.13 40.20
C ALA A 563 32.47 -3.33 39.68
N LEU A 564 31.55 -3.88 40.50
CA LEU A 564 30.67 -4.98 40.09
C LEU A 564 29.71 -4.61 38.95
N ASN A 565 29.26 -3.35 38.89
CA ASN A 565 28.45 -2.84 37.78
C ASN A 565 29.20 -2.75 36.44
N ASN A 566 30.53 -2.78 36.46
CA ASN A 566 31.34 -2.76 35.24
C ASN A 566 31.48 -4.13 34.57
N TYR A 567 31.06 -5.22 35.22
CA TYR A 567 31.10 -6.55 34.63
C TYR A 567 30.06 -6.69 33.51
N PRO A 568 30.43 -7.28 32.36
CA PRO A 568 29.49 -7.55 31.29
C PRO A 568 28.54 -8.69 31.68
N VAL A 569 27.30 -8.63 31.17
CA VAL A 569 26.36 -9.75 31.21
C VAL A 569 26.59 -10.57 29.94
N ILE A 570 27.09 -11.81 30.08
CA ILE A 570 27.46 -12.63 28.93
C ILE A 570 26.21 -13.34 28.36
N PRO A 571 25.88 -13.16 27.07
CA PRO A 571 24.84 -13.94 26.42
C PRO A 571 25.38 -15.32 26.01
N VAL A 572 25.30 -16.30 26.91
CA VAL A 572 25.87 -17.66 26.80
C VAL A 572 25.55 -18.42 25.51
N SER A 573 24.46 -18.10 24.81
CA SER A 573 24.04 -18.80 23.60
C SER A 573 24.12 -17.95 22.32
N ALA A 574 24.55 -16.69 22.39
CA ALA A 574 24.45 -15.76 21.26
C ALA A 574 25.64 -15.82 20.29
N HIS A 575 26.79 -16.32 20.74
CA HIS A 575 28.00 -16.57 19.94
C HIS A 575 27.98 -17.92 19.21
N ILE A 576 26.91 -18.70 19.40
CA ILE A 576 26.67 -20.01 18.80
C ILE A 576 25.39 -19.90 17.93
N ARG A 577 24.98 -21.01 17.36
CA ARG A 577 23.83 -21.15 16.46
C ARG A 577 22.51 -20.65 17.07
N PRO A 578 21.59 -20.15 16.23
CA PRO A 578 20.35 -19.53 16.69
C PRO A 578 19.34 -20.52 17.29
N PHE A 579 19.37 -21.80 16.90
CA PHE A 579 18.41 -22.81 17.37
C PHE A 579 19.11 -23.99 18.06
N HIS A 580 18.47 -24.58 19.07
CA HIS A 580 18.95 -25.81 19.70
C HIS A 580 18.70 -27.07 18.84
N ILE A 581 17.83 -26.97 17.84
CA ILE A 581 17.41 -28.08 17.00
C ILE A 581 18.24 -28.09 15.71
N TYR A 582 18.89 -29.23 15.42
CA TYR A 582 19.82 -29.38 14.30
C TYR A 582 19.22 -29.04 12.94
N TRP A 583 18.03 -29.56 12.61
CA TRP A 583 17.42 -29.36 11.29
C TRP A 583 17.03 -27.89 11.03
N LEU A 584 16.61 -27.16 12.06
CA LEU A 584 16.29 -25.72 11.95
C LEU A 584 17.53 -24.89 11.63
N ASN A 585 18.69 -25.26 12.20
CA ASN A 585 19.96 -24.61 11.86
C ASN A 585 20.38 -24.91 10.42
N LEU A 586 20.20 -26.15 9.96
CA LEU A 586 20.52 -26.53 8.59
C LEU A 586 19.64 -25.77 7.57
N VAL A 587 18.34 -25.67 7.84
CA VAL A 587 17.40 -24.88 7.02
C VAL A 587 17.75 -23.40 7.04
N ALA A 588 18.06 -22.83 8.21
CA ALA A 588 18.46 -21.43 8.34
C ALA A 588 19.75 -21.12 7.56
N GLY A 589 20.70 -22.05 7.50
CA GLY A 589 21.93 -21.93 6.70
C GLY A 589 21.70 -22.02 5.19
N ILE A 590 20.68 -22.74 4.73
CA ILE A 590 20.36 -22.89 3.29
C ILE A 590 19.56 -21.70 2.75
N ILE A 591 18.64 -21.15 3.54
CA ILE A 591 17.75 -20.07 3.10
C ILE A 591 18.53 -18.74 3.03
N PHE A 592 18.83 -18.31 1.81
CA PHE A 592 19.28 -16.94 1.53
C PHE A 592 18.08 -15.98 1.58
N PRO A 593 18.13 -14.82 2.28
CA PRO A 593 19.27 -14.15 2.94
C PRO A 593 19.41 -14.43 4.46
N VAL A 594 18.55 -15.28 5.03
CA VAL A 594 18.45 -15.53 6.48
C VAL A 594 19.74 -16.10 7.06
N GLY A 595 20.39 -17.05 6.38
CA GLY A 595 21.64 -17.66 6.84
C GLY A 595 22.81 -16.67 6.92
N LEU A 596 22.86 -15.71 5.98
CA LEU A 596 23.90 -14.68 5.95
C LEU A 596 23.74 -13.70 7.11
N PHE A 597 22.50 -13.29 7.42
CA PHE A 597 22.19 -12.45 8.57
C PHE A 597 22.68 -13.08 9.89
N PHE A 598 22.33 -14.35 10.14
CA PHE A 598 22.78 -15.04 11.34
C PHE A 598 24.28 -15.31 11.38
N TYR A 599 24.93 -15.54 10.25
CA TYR A 599 26.38 -15.70 10.17
C TYR A 599 27.13 -14.44 10.61
N PHE A 600 26.80 -13.28 10.04
CA PHE A 600 27.41 -12.01 10.44
C PHE A 600 27.10 -11.65 11.89
N ARG A 601 25.88 -11.95 12.35
CA ARG A 601 25.50 -11.80 13.75
C ARG A 601 26.40 -12.63 14.67
N ILE A 602 26.55 -13.92 14.40
CA ILE A 602 27.36 -14.84 15.22
C ILE A 602 28.81 -14.36 15.26
N TRP A 603 29.38 -13.97 14.12
CA TRP A 603 30.74 -13.44 14.08
C TRP A 603 30.91 -12.17 14.93
N ALA A 604 29.95 -11.23 14.84
CA ALA A 604 29.94 -10.03 15.67
C ALA A 604 29.82 -10.35 17.18
N PHE A 605 29.06 -11.38 17.55
CA PHE A 605 28.97 -11.85 18.94
C PHE A 605 30.22 -12.58 19.42
N ARG A 606 30.96 -13.29 18.56
CA ARG A 606 32.26 -13.89 18.92
C ARG A 606 33.31 -12.82 19.22
N ILE A 607 33.42 -11.79 18.37
CA ILE A 607 34.29 -10.63 18.62
C ILE A 607 33.88 -9.90 19.90
N ARG A 608 32.57 -9.82 20.17
CA ARG A 608 32.07 -9.22 21.40
C ARG A 608 32.43 -10.03 22.64
N LEU A 609 32.26 -11.34 22.60
CA LEU A 609 32.58 -12.24 23.71
C LEU A 609 34.06 -12.12 24.07
N ASP A 610 34.94 -12.02 23.08
CA ASP A 610 36.38 -11.77 23.28
C ASP A 610 36.63 -10.50 24.12
N LYS A 611 36.01 -9.37 23.74
CA LYS A 611 36.09 -8.10 24.49
C LYS A 611 35.45 -8.18 25.87
N ASP A 612 34.36 -8.93 26.02
CA ASP A 612 33.69 -9.11 27.31
C ASP A 612 34.56 -9.94 28.26
N MET A 613 35.25 -10.98 27.76
CA MET A 613 36.21 -11.78 28.52
C MET A 613 37.44 -10.97 28.93
N GLU A 614 38.00 -10.13 28.04
CA GLU A 614 39.06 -9.18 28.40
C GLU A 614 38.62 -8.19 29.50
N ARG A 615 37.36 -7.73 29.43
CA ARG A 615 36.80 -6.83 30.43
C ARG A 615 36.62 -7.52 31.79
N ILE A 616 36.23 -8.80 31.81
CA ILE A 616 36.18 -9.61 33.04
C ILE A 616 37.57 -9.69 33.66
N ILE A 617 38.59 -10.04 32.88
CA ILE A 617 39.98 -10.12 33.36
C ILE A 617 40.42 -8.80 34.00
N LYS A 618 40.19 -7.67 33.32
CA LYS A 618 40.53 -6.34 33.84
C LYS A 618 39.75 -5.96 35.11
N ASN A 619 38.46 -6.31 35.17
CA ASN A 619 37.64 -6.02 36.33
C ASN A 619 38.01 -6.93 37.52
N ASN A 620 38.41 -8.18 37.28
CA ASN A 620 38.89 -9.09 38.33
C ASN A 620 40.09 -8.49 39.05
N GLU A 621 41.08 -7.98 38.30
CA GLU A 621 42.27 -7.30 38.86
C GLU A 621 41.88 -6.06 39.70
N GLN A 622 40.94 -5.25 39.19
CA GLN A 622 40.45 -4.07 39.91
C GLN A 622 39.69 -4.44 41.19
N VAL A 623 38.86 -5.49 41.15
CA VAL A 623 38.11 -5.99 42.31
C VAL A 623 39.04 -6.56 43.37
N GLN A 624 40.05 -7.35 42.98
CA GLN A 624 41.05 -7.89 43.90
C GLN A 624 41.80 -6.76 44.63
N PHE A 625 42.18 -5.69 43.93
CA PHE A 625 42.80 -4.52 44.54
C PHE A 625 41.87 -3.79 45.54
N ILE A 626 40.57 -3.72 45.24
CA ILE A 626 39.57 -3.15 46.15
C ILE A 626 39.38 -4.04 47.39
N ILE A 627 39.32 -5.36 47.22
CA ILE A 627 39.19 -6.32 48.33
C ILE A 627 40.41 -6.25 49.26
N GLN A 628 41.63 -6.18 48.71
CA GLN A 628 42.86 -6.00 49.49
C GLN A 628 42.88 -4.71 50.31
N LYS A 629 42.19 -3.65 49.85
CA LYS A 629 42.01 -2.40 50.61
C LYS A 629 40.91 -2.46 51.65
N ILE A 630 39.98 -3.40 51.54
CA ILE A 630 38.90 -3.62 52.52
C ILE A 630 39.41 -4.52 53.66
N ASN A 631 40.33 -5.44 53.38
CA ASN A 631 40.95 -6.34 54.37
C ASN A 631 42.13 -5.72 55.14
N LYS A 632 42.62 -4.54 54.73
CA LYS A 632 43.60 -3.72 55.47
C LYS A 632 42.87 -2.66 56.28
#